data_AF-A0A9P6RPJ5-F1
#
_entry.id   AF-A0A9P6RPJ5-F1
#
_cell.length_a   1.000
_cell.length_b   1.000
_cell.length_c   1.000
_cell.angle_alpha   90.00
_cell.angle_beta   90.00
_cell.angle_gamma   90.00
#
_symmetry.space_group_name_H-M   'P 1'
#
loop_
_entity.id
_entity.type
_entity.pdbx_description
1 polymer ?
#
loop_
_entity_poly.entity_id
_entity_poly.type
_entity_poly.pdbx_seq_one_letter_code
_entity_poly.pdbx_strand_id
1 'polypeptide(L)'
;MSVGIEAMNVFGGTTYLDVSQLAHHRKLDTVRFQNLLMDQKALALPYEDPVTFGANAARPIVDALSATEKDRIEMLITCTESGIDFGKSLSTYLHHYLGLNRNCRLFEIKQACYSGTAGLQMAVNFILSQVSPGAKALVIATDIARFMLADGADELQAELAFAEPSSGAGAVAFLVSERPQIFQIDVGANGYYGYEVMDTCRPAPDMEVGDADLSLLSYLDCCEHAFLEYKKRVPDADYARSFHYLSFHTPFGGMVKGAHRTMMRKITGAKPAEIEADFEQRVLPGLIYCRRVGNIMGGGVLLALASTIDHGNFQNPARIGYFSYGSGCCSEFLSGIVRKEGQIALQQLKIGQQLDQRYALSMEEYDYLLSGNSQFRFGTRNICLDEDIFPGAKLAQTVGIMTPTPSYQTIRVRFQDPVCFLQLYRPEAQNTINDQLLAECLDVLARCEESITVLVIEGLPETFCFGADFTAIRAAQTLSNGTAAADFASGGPEPLYDLWQRLTTAPYVVIAHVRGKANAGGVGFVAASDIVIADDSAVFSLSELLFGLMPACVLPFLSRRVGWQKAHYMTLMTQPISVSQALAWGLVDAHEANSDMLLRRHLSRLKRLNKTAVARYKRFASSLSGSLVADRQLALAANKEVFSDPRNIESIVRYVEQGIFPWDTLEPSIVQVTLADREHKNTFSEGIVTGLIDVFRDIGSDPTCKVVILTGYDTYFCSGGTQEMLLNLSRGQGKFTDTPIYTLPLSCEIPVISAMQGHGIGGGFALGLFADFVILGNESVYTANFMKYGFTPGFGSTLILREKLGLPLAQEMLMTARNYRGAELAQRGISFPVLPRAEVLPRAYELARQLAEKPRHSLVILKEHLVADLRQRLPAVIEKEVVMHEKTFHHEEVRERIKTFFGK
;
A
#
# COMPACT_ATOMS: atom_id res chain seq x y z
N MET A 1 -6.93 -20.64 46.50
CA MET A 1 -6.32 -20.25 45.21
C MET A 1 -6.61 -18.78 45.00
N SER A 2 -5.61 -17.97 44.63
CA SER A 2 -5.84 -16.58 44.21
C SER A 2 -6.46 -16.58 42.81
N VAL A 3 -7.44 -15.71 42.58
CA VAL A 3 -8.10 -15.55 41.28
C VAL A 3 -8.57 -14.10 41.13
N GLY A 4 -8.63 -13.61 39.91
CA GLY A 4 -9.11 -12.28 39.61
C GLY A 4 -8.39 -11.68 38.41
N ILE A 5 -8.37 -10.36 38.34
CA ILE A 5 -7.87 -9.62 37.19
C ILE A 5 -6.34 -9.52 37.25
N GLU A 6 -5.67 -10.11 36.27
CA GLU A 6 -4.23 -10.04 36.03
C GLU A 6 -3.82 -8.78 35.27
N ALA A 7 -4.62 -8.37 34.28
CA ALA A 7 -4.39 -7.18 33.47
C ALA A 7 -5.73 -6.58 33.04
N MET A 8 -5.80 -5.27 32.86
CA MET A 8 -7.03 -4.54 32.52
C MET A 8 -6.71 -3.31 31.71
N ASN A 9 -7.48 -3.02 30.66
CA ASN A 9 -7.32 -1.83 29.84
C ASN A 9 -8.68 -1.31 29.36
N VAL A 10 -8.73 -0.01 29.05
CA VAL A 10 -9.93 0.70 28.61
C VAL A 10 -9.69 1.28 27.23
N PHE A 11 -10.69 1.20 26.37
CA PHE A 11 -10.77 1.98 25.14
C PHE A 11 -12.03 2.86 25.16
N GLY A 12 -11.83 4.17 25.33
CA GLY A 12 -12.90 5.16 25.46
C GLY A 12 -13.28 5.85 24.14
N GLY A 13 -13.22 5.12 23.02
CA GLY A 13 -13.50 5.62 21.68
C GLY A 13 -12.39 6.47 21.08
N THR A 14 -12.48 6.71 19.76
CA THR A 14 -11.49 7.53 19.03
C THR A 14 -11.86 9.00 18.99
N THR A 15 -13.15 9.28 19.19
CA THR A 15 -13.70 10.62 19.25
C THR A 15 -14.47 10.85 20.55
N TYR A 16 -14.60 12.10 20.93
CA TYR A 16 -15.46 12.52 22.03
C TYR A 16 -16.17 13.84 21.70
N LEU A 17 -17.25 14.11 22.42
CA LEU A 17 -17.96 15.37 22.41
C LEU A 17 -17.92 16.00 23.80
N ASP A 18 -17.76 17.33 23.86
CA ASP A 18 -17.92 18.08 25.09
C ASP A 18 -19.42 18.13 25.46
N VAL A 19 -19.73 17.61 26.64
CA VAL A 19 -21.09 17.38 27.08
C VAL A 19 -21.76 18.74 27.41
N SER A 20 -21.00 19.72 27.90
CA SER A 20 -21.52 21.07 28.16
C SER A 20 -21.84 21.83 26.86
N GLN A 21 -21.02 21.68 25.83
CA GLN A 21 -21.32 22.25 24.50
C GLN A 21 -22.60 21.63 23.91
N LEU A 22 -22.81 20.32 24.07
CA LEU A 22 -24.02 19.63 23.63
C LEU A 22 -25.27 20.17 24.35
N ALA A 23 -25.20 20.39 25.67
CA ALA A 23 -26.31 20.95 26.44
C ALA A 23 -26.73 22.33 25.94
N HIS A 24 -25.75 23.20 25.64
CA HIS A 24 -26.01 24.51 25.07
C HIS A 24 -26.63 24.41 23.67
N HIS A 25 -26.08 23.54 22.82
CA HIS A 25 -26.56 23.32 21.47
C HIS A 25 -28.01 22.80 21.44
N ARG A 26 -28.36 21.89 22.36
CA ARG A 26 -29.74 21.34 22.51
C ARG A 26 -30.66 22.19 23.40
N LYS A 27 -30.20 23.35 23.90
CA LYS A 27 -30.97 24.27 24.78
C LYS A 27 -31.52 23.60 26.04
N LEU A 28 -30.74 22.71 26.65
CA LEU A 28 -31.12 22.00 27.87
C LEU A 28 -30.97 22.89 29.13
N ASP A 29 -31.69 22.53 30.20
CA ASP A 29 -31.53 23.17 31.52
C ASP A 29 -30.13 22.89 32.08
N THR A 30 -29.32 23.95 32.17
CA THR A 30 -27.92 23.90 32.60
C THR A 30 -27.76 23.52 34.07
N VAL A 31 -28.73 23.80 34.94
CA VAL A 31 -28.68 23.43 36.36
C VAL A 31 -28.90 21.92 36.51
N ARG A 32 -29.92 21.38 35.83
CA ARG A 32 -30.16 19.93 35.81
C ARG A 32 -28.98 19.17 35.22
N PHE A 33 -28.32 19.77 34.23
CA PHE A 33 -27.15 19.20 33.56
C PHE A 33 -25.90 19.11 34.43
N GLN A 34 -25.57 20.17 35.18
CA GLN A 34 -24.42 20.18 36.10
C GLN A 34 -24.52 19.08 37.16
N ASN A 35 -25.74 18.68 37.54
CA ASN A 35 -25.98 17.59 38.47
C ASN A 35 -25.65 16.19 37.90
N LEU A 36 -25.49 16.04 36.58
CA LEU A 36 -25.12 14.76 35.97
C LEU A 36 -23.67 14.36 36.30
N LEU A 37 -22.81 15.34 36.59
CA LEU A 37 -21.36 15.13 36.74
C LEU A 37 -20.79 14.42 35.51
N MET A 38 -20.83 15.08 34.35
CA MET A 38 -20.34 14.60 33.06
C MET A 38 -19.57 15.71 32.37
N ASP A 39 -18.42 15.38 31.78
CA ASP A 39 -17.56 16.36 31.09
C ASP A 39 -17.51 16.05 29.58
N GLN A 40 -17.32 14.79 29.22
CA GLN A 40 -17.17 14.32 27.85
C GLN A 40 -17.94 13.01 27.65
N LYS A 41 -18.45 12.78 26.43
CA LYS A 41 -18.98 11.48 26.01
C LYS A 41 -18.20 10.97 24.80
N ALA A 42 -17.84 9.70 24.82
CA ALA A 42 -17.23 9.02 23.70
C ALA A 42 -18.28 8.73 22.62
N LEU A 43 -17.88 8.81 21.36
CA LEU A 43 -18.76 8.56 20.21
C LEU A 43 -18.09 7.56 19.27
N ALA A 44 -18.86 6.54 18.88
CA ALA A 44 -18.44 5.58 17.88
C ALA A 44 -18.64 6.17 16.49
N LEU A 45 -17.58 6.18 15.69
CA LEU A 45 -17.67 6.56 14.28
C LEU A 45 -18.38 5.47 13.45
N PRO A 46 -18.78 5.76 12.19
CA PRO A 46 -19.47 4.77 11.36
C PRO A 46 -18.63 3.51 11.10
N TYR A 47 -17.31 3.66 11.00
CA TYR A 47 -16.36 2.56 10.84
C TYR A 47 -15.93 1.89 12.15
N GLU A 48 -16.53 2.26 13.29
CA GLU A 48 -16.29 1.62 14.57
C GLU A 48 -17.53 0.84 15.03
N ASP A 49 -17.30 -0.32 15.65
CA ASP A 49 -18.34 -1.18 16.17
C ASP A 49 -17.86 -1.82 17.49
N PRO A 50 -18.69 -2.64 18.16
CA PRO A 50 -18.26 -3.30 19.39
C PRO A 50 -17.07 -4.25 19.20
N VAL A 51 -16.80 -4.75 17.99
CA VAL A 51 -15.58 -5.52 17.71
C VAL A 51 -14.37 -4.61 17.72
N THR A 52 -14.40 -3.44 17.06
CA THR A 52 -13.26 -2.51 17.03
C THR A 52 -12.96 -1.99 18.43
N PHE A 53 -13.98 -1.59 19.18
CA PHE A 53 -13.84 -1.13 20.55
C PHE A 53 -13.24 -2.23 21.44
N GLY A 54 -13.80 -3.44 21.40
CA GLY A 54 -13.30 -4.58 22.16
C GLY A 54 -11.87 -4.99 21.80
N ALA A 55 -11.52 -4.96 20.51
CA ALA A 55 -10.18 -5.30 20.05
C ALA A 55 -9.15 -4.26 20.51
N ASN A 56 -9.48 -2.98 20.41
CA ASN A 56 -8.60 -1.89 20.85
C ASN A 56 -8.42 -1.86 22.37
N ALA A 57 -9.45 -2.22 23.15
CA ALA A 57 -9.30 -2.40 24.59
C ALA A 57 -8.38 -3.58 24.93
N ALA A 58 -8.54 -4.73 24.26
CA ALA A 58 -7.81 -5.95 24.61
C ALA A 58 -6.38 -6.01 24.06
N ARG A 59 -6.09 -5.34 22.94
CA ARG A 59 -4.82 -5.46 22.23
C ARG A 59 -3.59 -5.11 23.09
N PRO A 60 -3.56 -4.00 23.86
CA PRO A 60 -2.43 -3.71 24.76
C PRO A 60 -2.16 -4.80 25.80
N ILE A 61 -3.19 -5.52 26.24
CA ILE A 61 -3.04 -6.66 27.17
C ILE A 61 -2.43 -7.84 26.43
N VAL A 62 -3.00 -8.21 25.28
CA VAL A 62 -2.57 -9.39 24.52
C VAL A 62 -1.16 -9.24 23.97
N ASP A 63 -0.78 -8.04 23.51
CA ASP A 63 0.54 -7.76 22.95
C ASP A 63 1.65 -7.75 24.03
N ALA A 64 1.29 -7.52 25.30
CA ALA A 64 2.23 -7.59 26.42
C ALA A 64 2.52 -9.03 26.89
N LEU A 65 1.73 -10.02 26.46
CA LEU A 65 1.92 -11.42 26.84
C LEU A 65 3.00 -12.09 25.98
N SER A 66 3.76 -13.00 26.59
CA SER A 66 4.55 -13.95 25.80
C SER A 66 3.63 -14.85 24.95
N ALA A 67 4.15 -15.42 23.85
CA ALA A 67 3.40 -16.36 23.02
C ALA A 67 2.82 -17.52 23.85
N THR A 68 3.59 -18.03 24.82
CA THR A 68 3.15 -19.09 25.73
C THR A 68 2.02 -18.66 26.65
N GLU A 69 2.02 -17.43 27.16
CA GLU A 69 0.94 -16.93 28.03
C GLU A 69 -0.32 -16.61 27.23
N LYS A 70 -0.16 -16.04 26.04
CA LYS A 70 -1.25 -15.79 25.09
C LYS A 70 -1.95 -17.09 24.70
N ASP A 71 -1.21 -18.17 24.46
CA ASP A 71 -1.76 -19.48 24.15
C ASP A 71 -2.50 -20.13 25.32
N ARG A 72 -2.33 -19.64 26.55
CA ARG A 72 -3.13 -20.05 27.73
C ARG A 72 -4.47 -19.33 27.83
N ILE A 73 -4.80 -18.40 26.93
CA ILE A 73 -6.16 -17.84 26.85
C ILE A 73 -7.10 -18.88 26.23
N GLU A 74 -7.76 -19.66 27.09
CA GLU A 74 -8.64 -20.78 26.70
C GLU A 74 -10.14 -20.44 26.80
N MET A 75 -10.46 -19.22 27.23
CA MET A 75 -11.82 -18.69 27.26
C MET A 75 -11.82 -17.21 26.89
N LEU A 76 -12.65 -16.85 25.93
CA LEU A 76 -12.95 -15.49 25.53
C LEU A 76 -14.46 -15.25 25.72
N ILE A 77 -14.79 -14.32 26.60
CA ILE A 77 -16.18 -13.91 26.85
C ILE A 77 -16.34 -12.47 26.40
N THR A 78 -17.26 -12.21 25.48
CA THR A 78 -17.68 -10.84 25.18
C THR A 78 -18.98 -10.53 25.90
N CYS A 79 -19.02 -9.39 26.58
CA CYS A 79 -20.18 -8.93 27.34
C CYS A 79 -20.72 -7.67 26.66
N THR A 80 -21.96 -7.72 26.18
CA THR A 80 -22.52 -6.62 25.40
C THR A 80 -24.05 -6.64 25.39
N GLU A 81 -24.63 -5.46 25.25
CA GLU A 81 -26.01 -5.22 24.81
C GLU A 81 -26.07 -4.56 23.42
N SER A 82 -24.95 -4.53 22.72
CA SER A 82 -24.74 -3.95 21.38
C SER A 82 -24.43 -5.04 20.34
N GLY A 83 -25.04 -6.21 20.48
CA GLY A 83 -24.76 -7.37 19.62
C GLY A 83 -25.04 -7.10 18.14
N ILE A 84 -24.16 -7.61 17.26
CA ILE A 84 -24.22 -7.40 15.79
C ILE A 84 -24.90 -8.55 15.03
N ASP A 85 -25.25 -9.63 15.72
CA ASP A 85 -25.95 -10.78 15.17
C ASP A 85 -26.78 -11.46 16.29
N PHE A 86 -27.82 -12.21 15.92
CA PHE A 86 -28.65 -12.94 16.89
C PHE A 86 -27.99 -14.21 17.45
N GLY A 87 -27.09 -14.84 16.68
CA GLY A 87 -26.42 -16.09 17.07
C GLY A 87 -24.90 -16.00 17.09
N LYS A 88 -24.29 -15.28 16.13
CA LYS A 88 -22.84 -15.16 16.02
C LYS A 88 -22.30 -14.13 17.02
N SER A 89 -21.69 -14.62 18.10
CA SER A 89 -21.05 -13.77 19.11
C SER A 89 -19.94 -12.88 18.55
N LEU A 90 -19.80 -11.67 19.10
CA LEU A 90 -18.65 -10.78 18.88
C LEU A 90 -17.30 -11.45 19.15
N SER A 91 -17.26 -12.39 20.10
CA SER A 91 -16.06 -13.16 20.45
C SER A 91 -15.44 -13.90 19.26
N THR A 92 -16.23 -14.25 18.24
CA THR A 92 -15.68 -14.88 17.03
C THR A 92 -14.76 -13.94 16.25
N TYR A 93 -15.10 -12.66 16.15
CA TYR A 93 -14.29 -11.66 15.48
C TYR A 93 -13.12 -11.21 16.35
N LEU A 94 -13.36 -10.99 17.64
CA LEU A 94 -12.32 -10.62 18.60
C LEU A 94 -11.23 -11.69 18.70
N HIS A 95 -11.61 -12.97 18.76
CA HIS A 95 -10.69 -14.11 18.73
C HIS A 95 -9.76 -14.05 17.51
N HIS A 96 -10.34 -13.80 16.33
CA HIS A 96 -9.61 -13.70 15.07
C HIS A 96 -8.64 -12.52 15.07
N TYR A 97 -9.12 -11.31 15.36
CA TYR A 97 -8.31 -10.09 15.28
C TYR A 97 -7.26 -9.97 16.38
N LEU A 98 -7.48 -10.59 17.54
CA LEU A 98 -6.47 -10.68 18.61
C LEU A 98 -5.48 -11.83 18.37
N GLY A 99 -5.73 -12.69 17.37
CA GLY A 99 -4.86 -13.81 17.02
C GLY A 99 -4.70 -14.82 18.15
N LEU A 100 -5.79 -15.16 18.85
CA LEU A 100 -5.77 -16.10 19.96
C LEU A 100 -5.69 -17.56 19.47
N ASN A 101 -5.22 -18.44 20.35
CA ASN A 101 -5.18 -19.88 20.08
C ASN A 101 -6.59 -20.43 19.81
N ARG A 102 -6.73 -21.34 18.85
CA ARG A 102 -8.01 -21.99 18.51
C ARG A 102 -8.53 -22.92 19.60
N ASN A 103 -7.67 -23.38 20.52
CA ASN A 103 -8.10 -24.09 21.73
C ASN A 103 -8.70 -23.10 22.74
N CYS A 104 -9.85 -22.53 22.41
CA CYS A 104 -10.47 -21.45 23.18
C CYS A 104 -11.99 -21.54 23.09
N ARG A 105 -12.68 -21.45 24.24
CA ARG A 105 -14.15 -21.24 24.26
C ARG A 105 -14.44 -19.79 23.93
N LEU A 106 -15.40 -19.53 23.06
CA LEU A 106 -15.77 -18.18 22.63
C LEU A 106 -17.28 -18.02 22.58
N PHE A 107 -17.83 -17.09 23.35
CA PHE A 107 -19.26 -16.85 23.45
C PHE A 107 -19.57 -15.46 24.01
N GLU A 108 -20.82 -15.03 23.84
CA GLU A 108 -21.33 -13.74 24.28
C GLU A 108 -22.24 -13.89 25.51
N ILE A 109 -22.16 -12.96 26.46
CA ILE A 109 -23.08 -12.84 27.59
C ILE A 109 -23.85 -11.53 27.47
N LYS A 110 -25.17 -11.60 27.70
CA LYS A 110 -26.08 -10.46 27.71
C LYS A 110 -26.94 -10.49 28.98
N GLN A 111 -26.89 -9.41 29.74
CA GLN A 111 -27.82 -9.07 30.81
C GLN A 111 -27.64 -7.58 31.10
N ALA A 112 -28.10 -6.75 30.16
CA ALA A 112 -27.88 -5.31 30.13
C ALA A 112 -26.45 -4.91 30.60
N CYS A 113 -26.36 -3.87 31.44
CA CYS A 113 -25.13 -3.41 32.08
C CYS A 113 -24.50 -4.39 33.11
N TYR A 114 -25.19 -5.45 33.53
CA TYR A 114 -24.64 -6.49 34.42
C TYR A 114 -23.76 -7.51 33.66
N SER A 115 -23.84 -7.52 32.33
CA SER A 115 -23.12 -8.46 31.46
C SER A 115 -21.62 -8.56 31.75
N GLY A 116 -20.93 -7.44 32.00
CA GLY A 116 -19.49 -7.41 32.32
C GLY A 116 -19.14 -8.19 33.59
N THR A 117 -19.96 -8.02 34.64
CA THR A 117 -19.80 -8.71 35.93
C THR A 117 -20.13 -10.20 35.81
N ALA A 118 -21.19 -10.54 35.08
CA ALA A 118 -21.49 -11.93 34.78
C ALA A 118 -20.32 -12.63 34.07
N GLY A 119 -19.69 -11.96 33.09
CA GLY A 119 -18.48 -12.44 32.42
C GLY A 119 -17.30 -12.61 33.38
N LEU A 120 -17.05 -11.63 34.27
CA LEU A 120 -16.02 -11.74 35.29
C LEU A 120 -16.24 -12.96 36.20
N GLN A 121 -17.46 -13.15 36.72
CA GLN A 121 -17.78 -14.28 37.61
C GLN A 121 -17.63 -15.63 36.88
N MET A 122 -18.07 -15.73 35.63
CA MET A 122 -17.89 -16.96 34.85
C MET A 122 -16.41 -17.29 34.61
N ALA A 123 -15.60 -16.27 34.27
CA ALA A 123 -14.17 -16.43 34.11
C ALA A 123 -13.47 -16.82 35.42
N VAL A 124 -13.85 -16.20 36.54
CA VAL A 124 -13.33 -16.52 37.88
C VAL A 124 -13.66 -17.96 38.26
N ASN A 125 -14.89 -18.40 38.03
CA ASN A 125 -15.30 -19.78 38.29
C ASN A 125 -14.57 -20.78 37.38
N PHE A 126 -14.30 -20.43 36.12
CA PHE A 126 -13.48 -21.26 35.23
C PHE A 126 -12.07 -21.45 35.80
N ILE A 127 -11.42 -20.37 36.27
CA ILE A 127 -10.10 -20.48 36.90
C ILE A 127 -10.16 -21.29 38.21
N LEU A 128 -11.12 -21.01 39.09
CA LEU A 128 -11.27 -21.73 40.36
C LEU A 128 -11.58 -23.22 40.18
N SER A 129 -12.26 -23.58 39.08
CA SER A 129 -12.62 -24.98 38.80
C SER A 129 -11.42 -25.88 38.53
N GLN A 130 -10.27 -25.29 38.13
CA GLN A 130 -9.04 -26.02 37.81
C GLN A 130 -9.19 -27.09 36.73
N VAL A 131 -10.23 -27.00 35.90
CA VAL A 131 -10.42 -27.91 34.75
C VAL A 131 -9.32 -27.74 33.68
N SER A 132 -8.61 -26.61 33.68
CA SER A 132 -7.39 -26.37 32.90
C SER A 132 -6.41 -25.54 33.74
N PRO A 133 -5.54 -26.19 34.53
CA PRO A 133 -4.60 -25.49 35.42
C PRO A 133 -3.69 -24.51 34.67
N GLY A 134 -3.53 -23.29 35.18
CA GLY A 134 -2.75 -22.24 34.53
C GLY A 134 -3.35 -21.70 33.23
N ALA A 135 -4.61 -22.01 32.91
CA ALA A 135 -5.33 -21.31 31.86
C ALA A 135 -5.65 -19.87 32.30
N LYS A 136 -5.97 -19.03 31.31
CA LYS A 136 -6.43 -17.66 31.48
C LYS A 136 -7.75 -17.49 30.72
N ALA A 137 -8.56 -16.54 31.17
CA ALA A 137 -9.77 -16.13 30.48
C ALA A 137 -9.68 -14.64 30.14
N LEU A 138 -9.95 -14.27 28.88
CA LEU A 138 -10.07 -12.88 28.46
C LEU A 138 -11.55 -12.51 28.45
N VAL A 139 -11.93 -11.47 29.18
CA VAL A 139 -13.30 -10.94 29.19
C VAL A 139 -13.26 -9.52 28.64
N ILE A 140 -14.20 -9.22 27.76
CA ILE A 140 -14.29 -7.92 27.08
C ILE A 140 -15.72 -7.42 27.19
N ALA A 141 -15.95 -6.39 28.01
CA ALA A 141 -17.21 -5.66 28.03
C ALA A 141 -17.14 -4.53 27.00
N THR A 142 -18.04 -4.51 26.02
CA THR A 142 -17.97 -3.56 24.91
C THR A 142 -19.37 -3.15 24.47
N ASP A 143 -19.65 -1.86 24.47
CA ASP A 143 -20.96 -1.32 24.12
C ASP A 143 -20.85 0.04 23.43
N ILE A 144 -21.81 0.31 22.55
CA ILE A 144 -21.93 1.57 21.84
C ILE A 144 -23.37 2.08 21.94
N ALA A 145 -23.54 3.39 22.10
CA ALA A 145 -24.79 4.08 21.84
C ALA A 145 -24.78 4.66 20.41
N ARG A 146 -25.79 4.32 19.61
CA ARG A 146 -26.06 4.97 18.32
C ARG A 146 -27.42 5.67 18.40
N PHE A 147 -27.42 6.99 18.23
CA PHE A 147 -28.64 7.77 18.14
C PHE A 147 -29.04 7.92 16.67
N MET A 148 -30.34 7.74 16.40
CA MET A 148 -30.93 7.89 15.07
C MET A 148 -31.93 9.04 15.12
N LEU A 149 -31.82 9.99 14.19
CA LEU A 149 -32.88 10.96 13.96
C LEU A 149 -34.05 10.24 13.27
N ALA A 150 -35.23 10.28 13.88
CA ALA A 150 -36.44 9.76 13.23
C ALA A 150 -36.90 10.74 12.13
N ASP A 151 -37.25 10.23 10.96
CA ASP A 151 -37.80 11.04 9.87
C ASP A 151 -39.08 11.78 10.34
N GLY A 152 -39.03 13.11 10.41
CA GLY A 152 -40.20 13.97 10.60
C GLY A 152 -40.59 14.34 12.03
N ALA A 153 -39.75 14.10 13.04
CA ALA A 153 -39.99 14.60 14.40
C ALA A 153 -39.17 15.88 14.68
N ASP A 154 -39.81 17.05 14.51
CA ASP A 154 -39.27 18.37 14.91
C ASP A 154 -39.16 18.55 16.45
N GLU A 155 -39.50 17.52 17.24
CA GLU A 155 -39.36 17.50 18.69
C GLU A 155 -38.66 16.23 19.13
N LEU A 156 -37.40 16.34 19.57
CA LEU A 156 -36.78 15.33 20.43
C LEU A 156 -37.70 15.17 21.65
N GLN A 157 -38.27 13.98 21.86
CA GLN A 157 -39.07 13.70 23.06
C GLN A 157 -38.27 14.12 24.30
N ALA A 158 -38.93 14.84 25.22
CA ALA A 158 -38.31 15.43 26.41
C ALA A 158 -37.51 14.43 27.29
N GLU A 159 -37.78 13.13 27.17
CA GLU A 159 -37.07 12.04 27.86
C GLU A 159 -35.71 11.69 27.21
N LEU A 160 -35.59 11.74 25.87
CA LEU A 160 -34.33 11.47 25.16
C LEU A 160 -33.28 12.59 25.33
N ALA A 161 -33.75 13.81 25.59
CA ALA A 161 -32.91 15.01 25.71
C ALA A 161 -31.84 14.92 26.82
N PHE A 162 -32.06 14.10 27.86
CA PHE A 162 -31.11 13.92 28.96
C PHE A 162 -30.35 12.58 28.91
N ALA A 163 -30.79 11.64 28.06
CA ALA A 163 -30.07 10.39 27.80
C ALA A 163 -28.92 10.60 26.79
N GLU A 164 -29.13 11.47 25.79
CA GLU A 164 -28.12 11.80 24.77
C GLU A 164 -26.78 12.24 25.37
N PRO A 165 -26.71 13.13 26.37
CA PRO A 165 -25.44 13.62 26.90
C PRO A 165 -24.68 12.61 27.77
N SER A 166 -25.38 11.63 28.34
CA SER A 166 -24.79 10.61 29.20
C SER A 166 -24.41 9.34 28.46
N SER A 167 -25.08 9.02 27.35
CA SER A 167 -24.83 7.79 26.58
C SER A 167 -23.54 7.86 25.78
N GLY A 168 -22.61 6.94 26.06
CA GLY A 168 -21.29 6.89 25.45
C GLY A 168 -21.04 5.64 24.62
N ALA A 169 -19.78 5.43 24.27
CA ALA A 169 -19.27 4.24 23.61
C ALA A 169 -17.92 3.86 24.22
N GLY A 170 -17.71 2.59 24.51
CA GLY A 170 -16.46 2.16 25.14
C GLY A 170 -16.35 0.67 25.32
N ALA A 171 -15.12 0.23 25.57
CA ALA A 171 -14.83 -1.14 25.95
C ALA A 171 -13.82 -1.21 27.09
N VAL A 172 -13.99 -2.24 27.92
CA VAL A 172 -13.05 -2.61 28.98
C VAL A 172 -12.70 -4.07 28.80
N ALA A 173 -11.42 -4.33 28.56
CA ALA A 173 -10.88 -5.69 28.44
C ALA A 173 -10.08 -6.02 29.69
N PHE A 174 -10.20 -7.26 30.16
CA PHE A 174 -9.45 -7.72 31.31
C PHE A 174 -9.16 -9.21 31.25
N LEU A 175 -7.94 -9.56 31.64
CA LEU A 175 -7.42 -10.92 31.69
C LEU A 175 -7.60 -11.48 33.10
N VAL A 176 -8.28 -12.61 33.23
CA VAL A 176 -8.55 -13.30 34.49
C VAL A 176 -7.67 -14.53 34.60
N SER A 177 -6.98 -14.70 35.72
CA SER A 177 -6.12 -15.86 35.96
C SER A 177 -5.87 -16.13 37.45
N GLU A 178 -5.03 -17.13 37.73
CA GLU A 178 -4.54 -17.48 39.07
C GLU A 178 -3.54 -16.45 39.65
N ARG A 179 -3.10 -15.49 38.83
CA ARG A 179 -2.14 -14.42 39.19
C ARG A 179 -2.80 -13.04 39.09
N PRO A 180 -3.77 -12.72 39.97
CA PRO A 180 -4.52 -11.47 39.88
C PRO A 180 -3.71 -10.26 40.34
N GLN A 181 -2.90 -9.71 39.45
CA GLN A 181 -2.05 -8.57 39.73
C GLN A 181 -2.84 -7.26 39.94
N ILE A 182 -3.91 -7.03 39.15
CA ILE A 182 -4.72 -5.81 39.22
C ILE A 182 -5.74 -5.88 40.35
N PHE A 183 -6.56 -6.94 40.39
CA PHE A 183 -7.68 -7.04 41.31
C PHE A 183 -7.93 -8.50 41.72
N GLN A 184 -7.52 -8.86 42.94
CA GLN A 184 -7.74 -10.19 43.50
C GLN A 184 -9.13 -10.27 44.13
N ILE A 185 -9.99 -11.14 43.63
CA ILE A 185 -11.35 -11.30 44.15
C ILE A 185 -11.34 -12.04 45.49
N ASP A 186 -12.23 -11.61 46.38
CA ASP A 186 -12.57 -12.34 47.59
C ASP A 186 -13.54 -13.47 47.26
N VAL A 187 -12.99 -14.68 47.11
CA VAL A 187 -13.74 -15.87 46.68
C VAL A 187 -14.90 -16.15 47.64
N GLY A 188 -16.12 -16.20 47.10
CA GLY A 188 -17.36 -16.44 47.86
C GLY A 188 -17.99 -15.18 48.46
N ALA A 189 -17.28 -14.05 48.46
CA ALA A 189 -17.78 -12.75 48.92
C ALA A 189 -18.58 -12.06 47.80
N ASN A 190 -19.76 -12.59 47.51
CA ASN A 190 -20.64 -12.12 46.43
C ASN A 190 -22.10 -12.07 46.89
N GLY A 191 -22.74 -10.92 46.82
CA GLY A 191 -24.16 -10.74 47.03
C GLY A 191 -24.84 -10.38 45.72
N TYR A 192 -25.43 -11.36 45.04
CA TYR A 192 -26.19 -11.17 43.81
C TYR A 192 -27.69 -11.11 44.11
N TYR A 193 -28.39 -10.17 43.45
CA TYR A 193 -29.82 -9.93 43.63
C TYR A 193 -30.45 -9.53 42.29
N GLY A 194 -31.61 -10.06 41.97
CA GLY A 194 -32.29 -9.76 40.70
C GLY A 194 -33.74 -10.20 40.73
N TYR A 195 -34.54 -9.51 39.93
CA TYR A 195 -35.98 -9.73 39.77
C TYR A 195 -36.40 -9.09 38.45
N GLU A 196 -37.55 -9.50 37.92
CA GLU A 196 -38.06 -8.91 36.68
C GLU A 196 -38.59 -7.50 36.95
N VAL A 197 -38.16 -6.53 36.13
CA VAL A 197 -38.68 -5.16 36.12
C VAL A 197 -38.55 -4.58 34.72
N MET A 198 -39.61 -3.95 34.25
CA MET A 198 -39.66 -3.25 32.96
C MET A 198 -39.12 -1.82 33.10
N ASP A 199 -37.85 -1.69 33.46
CA ASP A 199 -37.17 -0.39 33.58
C ASP A 199 -36.66 0.10 32.21
N THR A 200 -35.44 -0.25 31.80
CA THR A 200 -34.88 0.12 30.48
C THR A 200 -34.50 -1.13 29.70
N CYS A 201 -34.88 -1.20 28.43
CA CYS A 201 -34.52 -2.32 27.57
C CYS A 201 -34.18 -1.89 26.14
N ARG A 202 -33.50 -2.79 25.42
CA ARG A 202 -33.22 -2.69 23.99
C ARG A 202 -34.05 -3.70 23.21
N PRO A 203 -35.32 -3.37 22.86
CA PRO A 203 -36.21 -4.30 22.16
C PRO A 203 -35.76 -4.52 20.71
N ALA A 204 -34.95 -3.63 20.15
CA ALA A 204 -34.23 -3.81 18.89
C ALA A 204 -32.77 -3.36 19.05
N PRO A 205 -31.82 -3.85 18.24
CA PRO A 205 -30.39 -3.59 18.42
C PRO A 205 -29.98 -2.11 18.36
N ASP A 206 -30.71 -1.31 17.58
CA ASP A 206 -30.45 0.13 17.40
C ASP A 206 -31.51 1.00 18.13
N MET A 207 -32.27 0.44 19.08
CA MET A 207 -33.35 1.13 19.78
C MET A 207 -33.29 0.86 21.28
N GLU A 208 -33.44 1.93 22.07
CA GLU A 208 -33.52 1.87 23.52
C GLU A 208 -34.82 2.53 23.98
N VAL A 209 -35.54 1.89 24.90
CA VAL A 209 -36.76 2.39 25.51
C VAL A 209 -36.71 2.13 27.00
N GLY A 210 -37.19 3.06 27.82
CA GLY A 210 -37.20 2.81 29.25
C GLY A 210 -37.76 3.95 30.10
N ASP A 211 -38.05 3.61 31.35
CA ASP A 211 -38.41 4.53 32.42
C ASP A 211 -37.18 4.76 33.32
N ALA A 212 -36.61 5.96 33.24
CA ALA A 212 -35.42 6.35 33.99
C ALA A 212 -35.66 6.44 35.50
N ASP A 213 -36.88 6.80 35.93
CA ASP A 213 -37.22 6.92 37.36
C ASP A 213 -37.33 5.51 37.97
N LEU A 214 -37.97 4.58 37.26
CA LEU A 214 -38.03 3.18 37.67
C LEU A 214 -36.65 2.51 37.67
N SER A 215 -35.80 2.86 36.70
CA SER A 215 -34.40 2.39 36.63
C SER A 215 -33.60 2.87 37.85
N LEU A 216 -33.77 4.13 38.27
CA LEU A 216 -33.12 4.68 39.46
C LEU A 216 -33.58 3.99 40.75
N LEU A 217 -34.89 3.76 40.91
CA LEU A 217 -35.44 3.08 42.08
C LEU A 217 -34.92 1.63 42.16
N SER A 218 -34.94 0.91 41.05
CA SER A 218 -34.47 -0.48 40.96
C SER A 218 -32.96 -0.58 41.21
N TYR A 219 -32.18 0.37 40.70
CA TYR A 219 -30.75 0.46 40.99
C TYR A 219 -30.47 0.64 42.49
N LEU A 220 -31.20 1.55 43.16
CA LEU A 220 -31.02 1.81 44.59
C LEU A 220 -31.46 0.61 45.45
N ASP A 221 -32.56 -0.04 45.09
CA ASP A 221 -33.04 -1.26 45.76
C ASP A 221 -32.03 -2.39 45.63
N CYS A 222 -31.53 -2.62 44.41
CA CYS A 222 -30.49 -3.60 44.13
C CYS A 222 -29.18 -3.29 44.86
N CYS A 223 -28.78 -2.02 44.93
CA CYS A 223 -27.56 -1.61 45.64
C CYS A 223 -27.61 -1.95 47.13
N GLU A 224 -28.77 -1.76 47.75
CA GLU A 224 -29.01 -2.13 49.14
C GLU A 224 -29.02 -3.65 49.32
N HIS A 225 -29.86 -4.36 48.57
CA HIS A 225 -30.07 -5.80 48.74
C HIS A 225 -28.84 -6.63 48.34
N ALA A 226 -28.12 -6.25 47.29
CA ALA A 226 -26.87 -6.90 46.90
C ALA A 226 -25.81 -6.80 48.02
N PHE A 227 -25.68 -5.63 48.67
CA PHE A 227 -24.78 -5.50 49.83
C PHE A 227 -25.27 -6.30 51.06
N LEU A 228 -26.59 -6.33 51.31
CA LEU A 228 -27.14 -7.15 52.39
C LEU A 228 -26.90 -8.66 52.16
N GLU A 229 -27.04 -9.15 50.92
CA GLU A 229 -26.69 -10.53 50.56
C GLU A 229 -25.19 -10.80 50.67
N TYR A 230 -24.34 -9.82 50.31
CA TYR A 230 -22.90 -9.90 50.53
C TYR A 230 -22.60 -10.04 52.02
N LYS A 231 -23.23 -9.22 52.87
CA LYS A 231 -23.05 -9.26 54.33
C LYS A 231 -23.55 -10.55 54.97
N LYS A 232 -24.61 -11.17 54.43
CA LYS A 232 -25.05 -12.51 54.88
C LYS A 232 -23.96 -13.57 54.68
N ARG A 233 -23.16 -13.45 53.62
CA ARG A 233 -22.06 -14.38 53.27
C ARG A 233 -20.72 -13.99 53.90
N VAL A 234 -20.55 -12.71 54.22
CA VAL A 234 -19.38 -12.14 54.89
C VAL A 234 -19.87 -11.41 56.15
N PRO A 235 -20.10 -12.14 57.27
CA PRO A 235 -20.80 -11.59 58.44
C PRO A 235 -20.16 -10.33 59.03
N ASP A 236 -18.83 -10.24 58.97
CA ASP A 236 -18.05 -9.12 59.51
C ASP A 236 -17.98 -7.90 58.56
N ALA A 237 -18.66 -7.96 57.41
CA ALA A 237 -18.66 -6.87 56.45
C ALA A 237 -19.39 -5.63 56.99
N ASP A 238 -18.69 -4.51 56.94
CA ASP A 238 -19.15 -3.17 57.30
C ASP A 238 -18.97 -2.23 56.10
N TYR A 239 -20.05 -1.59 55.67
CA TYR A 239 -20.06 -0.78 54.44
C TYR A 239 -19.11 0.44 54.50
N ALA A 240 -18.93 1.03 55.68
CA ALA A 240 -18.04 2.17 55.87
C ALA A 240 -16.58 1.74 56.08
N ARG A 241 -16.35 0.60 56.74
CA ARG A 241 -15.01 0.22 57.23
C ARG A 241 -14.32 -0.88 56.44
N SER A 242 -15.07 -1.76 55.79
CA SER A 242 -14.47 -2.90 55.06
C SER A 242 -13.85 -2.49 53.73
N PHE A 243 -14.36 -1.42 53.10
CA PHE A 243 -13.95 -1.00 51.77
C PHE A 243 -13.27 0.36 51.81
N HIS A 244 -12.04 0.39 51.32
CA HIS A 244 -11.23 1.60 51.21
C HIS A 244 -11.71 2.47 50.04
N TYR A 245 -12.24 1.83 49.00
CA TYR A 245 -12.88 2.48 47.86
C TYR A 245 -14.16 1.72 47.46
N LEU A 246 -15.06 2.41 46.77
CA LEU A 246 -16.28 1.82 46.22
C LEU A 246 -16.40 2.18 44.73
N SER A 247 -16.55 1.17 43.89
CA SER A 247 -16.80 1.30 42.45
C SER A 247 -18.22 0.84 42.15
N PHE A 248 -18.95 1.66 41.39
CA PHE A 248 -20.35 1.45 41.06
C PHE A 248 -20.52 1.37 39.55
N HIS A 249 -21.56 0.67 39.08
CA HIS A 249 -22.07 0.89 37.74
C HIS A 249 -22.44 2.36 37.59
N THR A 250 -21.80 3.05 36.64
CA THR A 250 -21.83 4.50 36.51
C THR A 250 -22.40 4.91 35.15
N PRO A 251 -23.74 5.01 35.00
CA PRO A 251 -24.33 5.65 33.83
C PRO A 251 -23.92 7.13 33.74
N PHE A 252 -23.94 7.82 34.88
CA PHE A 252 -23.42 9.18 35.05
C PHE A 252 -23.10 9.43 36.53
N GLY A 253 -22.17 10.33 36.83
CA GLY A 253 -21.62 10.49 38.18
C GLY A 253 -22.65 10.95 39.21
N GLY A 254 -23.63 11.77 38.80
CA GLY A 254 -24.69 12.27 39.67
C GLY A 254 -25.54 11.15 40.30
N MET A 255 -25.85 10.11 39.52
CA MET A 255 -26.59 8.93 39.98
C MET A 255 -25.81 8.18 41.06
N VAL A 256 -24.51 7.96 40.84
CA VAL A 256 -23.64 7.27 41.80
C VAL A 256 -23.48 8.07 43.08
N LYS A 257 -23.35 9.41 42.99
CA LYS A 257 -23.35 10.28 44.17
C LYS A 257 -24.65 10.15 44.96
N GLY A 258 -25.79 10.08 44.28
CA GLY A 258 -27.10 9.82 44.88
C GLY A 258 -27.20 8.45 45.56
N ALA A 259 -26.69 7.41 44.91
CA ALA A 259 -26.70 6.04 45.44
C ALA A 259 -25.79 5.86 46.65
N HIS A 260 -24.57 6.37 46.59
CA HIS A 260 -23.64 6.38 47.73
C HIS A 260 -24.23 7.11 48.94
N ARG A 261 -24.82 8.31 48.73
CA ARG A 261 -25.51 9.06 49.78
C ARG A 261 -26.64 8.25 50.41
N THR A 262 -27.45 7.57 49.59
CA THR A 262 -28.54 6.71 50.06
C THR A 262 -28.00 5.55 50.89
N MET A 263 -26.97 4.86 50.42
CA MET A 263 -26.35 3.73 51.12
C MET A 263 -25.72 4.14 52.44
N MET A 264 -24.94 5.22 52.48
CA MET A 264 -24.35 5.73 53.72
C MET A 264 -25.43 6.14 54.74
N ARG A 265 -26.53 6.75 54.28
CA ARG A 265 -27.63 7.11 55.18
C ARG A 265 -28.37 5.88 55.71
N LYS A 266 -28.71 4.92 54.85
CA LYS A 266 -29.52 3.74 55.20
C LYS A 266 -28.72 2.69 55.99
N ILE A 267 -27.51 2.37 55.54
CA ILE A 267 -26.71 1.27 56.08
C ILE A 267 -25.86 1.70 57.27
N THR A 268 -25.29 2.90 57.24
CA THR A 268 -24.33 3.35 58.28
C THR A 268 -24.89 4.46 59.17
N GLY A 269 -26.00 5.11 58.78
CA GLY A 269 -26.58 6.23 59.52
C GLY A 269 -25.75 7.51 59.51
N ALA A 270 -24.84 7.67 58.52
CA ALA A 270 -23.92 8.80 58.45
C ALA A 270 -24.63 10.16 58.23
N LYS A 271 -24.02 11.24 58.74
CA LYS A 271 -24.53 12.61 58.59
C LYS A 271 -24.10 13.23 57.25
N PRO A 272 -24.80 14.27 56.72
CA PRO A 272 -24.51 14.84 55.41
C PRO A 272 -23.04 15.23 55.16
N ALA A 273 -22.36 15.84 56.14
CA ALA A 273 -20.96 16.23 56.01
C ALA A 273 -20.00 15.03 55.94
N GLU A 274 -20.31 13.95 56.68
CA GLU A 274 -19.54 12.71 56.66
C GLU A 274 -19.72 11.99 55.32
N ILE A 275 -20.94 12.01 54.77
CA ILE A 275 -21.24 11.43 53.46
C ILE A 275 -20.46 12.13 52.35
N GLU A 276 -20.41 13.46 52.35
CA GLU A 276 -19.69 14.20 51.30
C GLU A 276 -18.18 13.92 51.36
N ALA A 277 -17.59 13.95 52.55
CA ALA A 277 -16.17 13.60 52.73
C ALA A 277 -15.87 12.14 52.32
N ASP A 278 -16.76 11.21 52.66
CA ASP A 278 -16.63 9.80 52.28
C ASP A 278 -16.77 9.59 50.77
N PHE A 279 -17.65 10.37 50.11
CA PHE A 279 -17.81 10.36 48.66
C PHE A 279 -16.52 10.84 47.95
N GLU A 280 -15.98 11.99 48.38
CA GLU A 280 -14.72 12.54 47.85
C GLU A 280 -13.56 11.56 48.00
N GLN A 281 -13.50 10.85 49.13
CA GLN A 281 -12.42 9.91 49.42
C GLN A 281 -12.59 8.57 48.68
N ARG A 282 -13.76 7.92 48.79
CA ARG A 282 -13.93 6.51 48.41
C ARG A 282 -14.54 6.30 47.03
N VAL A 283 -15.27 7.28 46.49
CA VAL A 283 -16.08 7.11 45.26
C VAL A 283 -15.59 7.99 44.12
N LEU A 284 -15.28 9.26 44.40
CA LEU A 284 -14.87 10.24 43.38
C LEU A 284 -13.69 9.76 42.51
N PRO A 285 -12.66 9.05 43.02
CA PRO A 285 -11.60 8.49 42.17
C PRO A 285 -12.12 7.55 41.07
N GLY A 286 -13.22 6.83 41.33
CA GLY A 286 -13.87 5.96 40.35
C GLY A 286 -14.65 6.69 39.26
N LEU A 287 -14.97 7.97 39.44
CA LEU A 287 -15.79 8.73 38.50
C LEU A 287 -14.97 9.48 37.45
N ILE A 288 -13.64 9.59 37.60
CA ILE A 288 -12.79 10.43 36.74
C ILE A 288 -12.84 9.95 35.28
N TYR A 289 -12.67 8.65 35.01
CA TYR A 289 -12.80 8.16 33.63
C TYR A 289 -14.24 8.08 33.15
N CYS A 290 -15.21 7.75 34.02
CA CYS A 290 -16.63 7.72 33.64
C CYS A 290 -17.12 9.08 33.12
N ARG A 291 -16.70 10.19 33.76
CA ARG A 291 -17.00 11.56 33.32
C ARG A 291 -16.50 11.91 31.92
N ARG A 292 -15.51 11.16 31.42
CA ARG A 292 -14.84 11.43 30.13
C ARG A 292 -15.32 10.55 28.99
N VAL A 293 -15.94 9.41 29.30
CA VAL A 293 -16.36 8.41 28.32
C VAL A 293 -17.88 8.33 28.24
N GLY A 294 -18.57 8.56 29.35
CA GLY A 294 -20.01 8.39 29.49
C GLY A 294 -20.42 6.96 29.83
N ASN A 295 -21.74 6.71 29.76
CA ASN A 295 -22.32 5.40 30.00
C ASN A 295 -21.88 4.44 28.90
N ILE A 296 -21.06 3.46 29.27
CA ILE A 296 -20.61 2.37 28.40
C ILE A 296 -21.21 1.03 28.83
N MET A 297 -22.42 1.10 29.39
CA MET A 297 -23.31 -0.03 29.66
C MET A 297 -22.61 -1.15 30.47
N GLY A 298 -22.36 -2.31 29.84
CA GLY A 298 -21.71 -3.46 30.47
C GLY A 298 -20.29 -3.20 30.96
N GLY A 299 -19.62 -2.19 30.40
CA GLY A 299 -18.30 -1.73 30.82
C GLY A 299 -18.31 -0.73 31.97
N GLY A 300 -19.46 -0.19 32.39
CA GLY A 300 -19.52 0.99 33.25
C GLY A 300 -18.88 0.83 34.63
N VAL A 301 -19.17 -0.27 35.34
CA VAL A 301 -18.56 -0.55 36.65
C VAL A 301 -17.07 -0.92 36.52
N LEU A 302 -16.67 -1.52 35.40
CA LEU A 302 -15.29 -1.87 35.11
C LEU A 302 -14.45 -0.62 34.81
N LEU A 303 -15.03 0.34 34.09
CA LEU A 303 -14.42 1.66 33.88
C LEU A 303 -14.24 2.38 35.22
N ALA A 304 -15.25 2.32 36.09
CA ALA A 304 -15.15 2.89 37.43
C ALA A 304 -14.07 2.21 38.27
N LEU A 305 -13.94 0.87 38.19
CA LEU A 305 -12.87 0.12 38.86
C LEU A 305 -11.48 0.54 38.35
N ALA A 306 -11.29 0.62 37.02
CA ALA A 306 -10.03 1.08 36.44
C ALA A 306 -9.69 2.50 36.90
N SER A 307 -10.67 3.41 36.89
CA SER A 307 -10.53 4.78 37.39
C SER A 307 -10.14 4.82 38.87
N THR A 308 -10.81 4.02 39.71
CA THR A 308 -10.50 3.91 41.14
C THR A 308 -9.07 3.44 41.36
N ILE A 309 -8.59 2.45 40.60
CA ILE A 309 -7.24 1.91 40.73
C ILE A 309 -6.19 2.94 40.29
N ASP A 310 -6.43 3.64 39.18
CA ASP A 310 -5.48 4.60 38.63
C ASP A 310 -5.32 5.83 39.54
N HIS A 311 -6.43 6.32 40.08
CA HIS A 311 -6.48 7.58 40.84
C HIS A 311 -6.55 7.42 42.37
N GLY A 312 -6.78 6.21 42.88
CA GLY A 312 -6.77 5.91 44.30
C GLY A 312 -5.36 5.83 44.89
N ASN A 313 -5.27 5.67 46.21
CA ASN A 313 -4.03 5.50 46.94
C ASN A 313 -3.87 4.04 47.38
N PHE A 314 -2.95 3.33 46.71
CA PHE A 314 -2.64 1.92 46.99
C PHE A 314 -1.22 1.72 47.51
N GLN A 315 -0.67 2.67 48.29
CA GLN A 315 0.61 2.45 48.98
C GLN A 315 0.55 1.24 49.92
N ASN A 316 -0.63 0.96 50.49
CA ASN A 316 -0.96 -0.27 51.19
C ASN A 316 -2.04 -1.04 50.42
N PRO A 317 -2.11 -2.38 50.52
CA PRO A 317 -3.20 -3.15 49.94
C PRO A 317 -4.56 -2.62 50.40
N ALA A 318 -5.44 -2.32 49.45
CA ALA A 318 -6.74 -1.72 49.72
C ALA A 318 -7.85 -2.56 49.10
N ARG A 319 -8.93 -2.73 49.85
CA ARG A 319 -10.11 -3.48 49.41
C ARG A 319 -11.10 -2.54 48.74
N ILE A 320 -11.58 -2.91 47.55
CA ILE A 320 -12.60 -2.17 46.80
C ILE A 320 -13.91 -2.96 46.87
N GLY A 321 -15.00 -2.28 47.24
CA GLY A 321 -16.35 -2.80 47.06
C GLY A 321 -16.84 -2.48 45.65
N TYR A 322 -17.43 -3.45 44.98
CA TYR A 322 -17.79 -3.39 43.56
C TYR A 322 -19.28 -3.67 43.43
N PHE A 323 -20.06 -2.69 43.00
CA PHE A 323 -21.49 -2.84 42.76
C PHE A 323 -21.81 -2.74 41.26
N SER A 324 -22.39 -3.81 40.72
CA SER A 324 -22.87 -3.87 39.35
C SER A 324 -24.39 -3.96 39.32
N TYR A 325 -25.00 -3.29 38.34
CA TYR A 325 -26.42 -3.31 38.05
C TYR A 325 -26.61 -3.39 36.54
N GLY A 326 -27.65 -4.08 36.10
CA GLY A 326 -28.17 -4.03 34.74
C GLY A 326 -29.69 -4.16 34.75
N SER A 327 -30.34 -3.34 33.92
CA SER A 327 -31.80 -3.30 33.75
C SER A 327 -32.40 -4.64 33.32
N GLY A 328 -33.67 -4.85 33.67
CA GLY A 328 -34.41 -6.11 33.44
C GLY A 328 -34.85 -6.92 34.69
N CYS A 329 -34.20 -6.96 35.84
CA CYS A 329 -32.86 -6.51 36.21
C CYS A 329 -32.05 -7.58 36.95
N CYS A 330 -30.74 -7.41 37.00
CA CYS A 330 -29.83 -8.20 37.82
C CYS A 330 -28.70 -7.33 38.36
N SER A 331 -28.20 -7.66 39.56
CA SER A 331 -27.18 -6.89 40.24
C SER A 331 -26.28 -7.78 41.10
N GLU A 332 -25.09 -7.28 41.41
CA GLU A 332 -24.17 -7.97 42.29
C GLU A 332 -23.24 -6.99 43.01
N PHE A 333 -23.09 -7.21 44.31
CA PHE A 333 -22.06 -6.59 45.13
C PHE A 333 -20.97 -7.63 45.43
N LEU A 334 -19.73 -7.35 45.06
CA LEU A 334 -18.57 -8.18 45.35
C LEU A 334 -17.42 -7.34 45.90
N SER A 335 -16.33 -7.98 46.32
CA SER A 335 -15.12 -7.25 46.68
C SER A 335 -13.84 -7.93 46.23
N GLY A 336 -12.77 -7.13 46.23
CA GLY A 336 -11.43 -7.61 45.94
C GLY A 336 -10.37 -6.65 46.45
N ILE A 337 -9.13 -7.13 46.45
CA ILE A 337 -7.95 -6.41 46.94
C ILE A 337 -7.11 -5.96 45.75
N VAL A 338 -6.72 -4.69 45.78
CA VAL A 338 -5.72 -4.10 44.89
C VAL A 338 -4.46 -3.84 45.69
N ARG A 339 -3.31 -4.13 45.09
CA ARG A 339 -1.99 -3.85 45.66
C ARG A 339 -1.27 -2.80 44.84
N LYS A 340 -0.22 -2.23 45.41
CA LYS A 340 0.63 -1.22 44.76
C LYS A 340 1.13 -1.66 43.39
N GLU A 341 1.53 -2.92 43.25
CA GLU A 341 2.04 -3.48 41.99
C GLU A 341 0.95 -3.53 40.91
N GLY A 342 -0.30 -3.75 41.31
CA GLY A 342 -1.46 -3.72 40.41
C GLY A 342 -1.76 -2.30 39.92
N GLN A 343 -1.72 -1.31 40.81
CA GLN A 343 -1.87 0.10 40.43
C GLN A 343 -0.79 0.53 39.43
N ILE A 344 0.48 0.19 39.70
CA ILE A 344 1.59 0.52 38.80
C ILE A 344 1.40 -0.15 37.44
N ALA A 345 1.00 -1.42 37.40
CA ALA A 345 0.76 -2.13 36.15
C ALA A 345 -0.37 -1.51 35.33
N LEU A 346 -1.46 -1.07 35.97
CA LEU A 346 -2.54 -0.35 35.28
C LEU A 346 -2.06 1.00 34.73
N GLN A 347 -1.32 1.77 35.53
CA GLN A 347 -0.79 3.09 35.15
C GLN A 347 0.14 3.03 33.94
N GLN A 348 0.87 1.92 33.75
CA GLN A 348 1.73 1.73 32.58
C GLN A 348 0.96 1.65 31.26
N LEU A 349 -0.33 1.33 31.30
CA LEU A 349 -1.20 1.35 30.12
C LEU A 349 -1.67 2.77 29.75
N LYS A 350 -1.43 3.76 30.62
CA LYS A 350 -1.65 5.20 30.36
C LYS A 350 -3.06 5.52 29.86
N ILE A 351 -4.08 4.94 30.49
CA ILE A 351 -5.49 5.11 30.10
C ILE A 351 -5.87 6.60 30.01
N GLY A 352 -5.50 7.41 31.00
CA GLY A 352 -5.76 8.86 30.96
C GLY A 352 -5.17 9.55 29.74
N GLN A 353 -3.94 9.21 29.34
CA GLN A 353 -3.30 9.76 28.15
C GLN A 353 -4.02 9.32 26.87
N GLN A 354 -4.46 8.06 26.79
CA GLN A 354 -5.26 7.59 25.65
C GLN A 354 -6.55 8.39 25.51
N LEU A 355 -7.22 8.72 26.63
CA LEU A 355 -8.42 9.55 26.63
C LEU A 355 -8.13 11.01 26.22
N ASP A 356 -6.95 11.55 26.56
CA ASP A 356 -6.51 12.90 26.17
C ASP A 356 -6.24 13.03 24.66
N GLN A 357 -5.88 11.93 24.01
CA GLN A 357 -5.50 11.90 22.58
C GLN A 357 -6.70 11.74 21.64
N ARG A 358 -7.91 11.54 22.16
CA ARG A 358 -9.13 11.41 21.35
C ARG A 358 -9.44 12.70 20.62
N TYR A 359 -10.03 12.58 19.44
CA TYR A 359 -10.44 13.73 18.64
C TYR A 359 -11.74 14.34 19.19
N ALA A 360 -11.74 15.66 19.43
CA ALA A 360 -12.91 16.39 19.88
C ALA A 360 -13.78 16.75 18.65
N LEU A 361 -15.01 16.23 18.60
CA LEU A 361 -15.95 16.58 17.54
C LEU A 361 -16.51 17.99 17.75
N SER A 362 -16.68 18.73 16.65
CA SER A 362 -17.53 19.93 16.64
C SER A 362 -19.02 19.55 16.67
N MET A 363 -19.90 20.51 16.96
CA MET A 363 -21.35 20.26 16.90
C MET A 363 -21.81 19.96 15.46
N GLU A 364 -21.21 20.59 14.45
CA GLU A 364 -21.52 20.28 13.04
C GLU A 364 -21.10 18.85 12.67
N GLU A 365 -19.91 18.41 13.10
CA GLU A 365 -19.45 17.02 12.89
C GLU A 365 -20.37 16.02 13.62
N TYR A 366 -20.81 16.37 14.83
CA TYR A 366 -21.74 15.54 15.60
C TYR A 366 -23.12 15.41 14.93
N ASP A 367 -23.73 16.51 14.49
CA ASP A 367 -25.02 16.47 13.80
C ASP A 367 -24.90 15.72 12.45
N TYR A 368 -23.78 15.87 11.75
CA TYR A 368 -23.48 15.10 10.55
C TYR A 368 -23.42 13.59 10.85
N LEU A 369 -22.71 13.18 11.92
CA LEU A 369 -22.65 11.80 12.38
C LEU A 369 -24.05 11.23 12.68
N LEU A 370 -24.91 11.99 13.36
CA LEU A 370 -26.29 11.58 13.66
C LEU A 370 -27.13 11.35 12.40
N SER A 371 -27.01 12.23 11.40
CA SER A 371 -27.73 12.07 10.12
C SER A 371 -27.27 10.83 9.34
N GLY A 372 -25.96 10.54 9.38
CA GLY A 372 -25.33 9.41 8.68
C GLY A 372 -25.55 8.05 9.34
N ASN A 373 -25.84 8.00 10.65
CA ASN A 373 -26.08 6.75 11.38
C ASN A 373 -27.22 5.92 10.78
N SER A 374 -28.17 6.55 10.07
CA SER A 374 -29.27 5.86 9.37
C SER A 374 -28.81 4.77 8.40
N GLN A 375 -27.59 4.89 7.85
CA GLN A 375 -26.98 3.92 6.93
C GLN A 375 -26.34 2.72 7.64
N PHE A 376 -26.04 2.85 8.95
CA PHE A 376 -25.41 1.85 9.81
C PHE A 376 -26.42 1.25 10.77
N ARG A 377 -27.14 0.23 10.29
CA ARG A 377 -28.16 -0.48 11.08
C ARG A 377 -27.79 -1.94 11.26
N PHE A 378 -28.26 -2.52 12.35
CA PHE A 378 -28.25 -3.95 12.53
C PHE A 378 -28.91 -4.65 11.34
N GLY A 379 -28.25 -5.69 10.82
CA GLY A 379 -28.69 -6.40 9.62
C GLY A 379 -28.23 -5.79 8.29
N THR A 380 -27.43 -4.71 8.30
CA THR A 380 -26.78 -4.21 7.08
C THR A 380 -25.92 -5.30 6.43
N ARG A 381 -26.27 -5.67 5.19
CA ARG A 381 -25.60 -6.76 4.45
C ARG A 381 -24.30 -6.33 3.78
N ASN A 382 -24.33 -5.18 3.11
CA ASN A 382 -23.21 -4.63 2.38
C ASN A 382 -23.19 -3.12 2.60
N ILE A 383 -22.02 -2.59 2.96
CA ILE A 383 -21.80 -1.16 3.08
C ILE A 383 -20.34 -0.86 2.76
N CYS A 384 -20.09 0.25 2.09
CA CYS A 384 -18.74 0.78 1.91
C CYS A 384 -18.58 1.92 2.90
N LEU A 385 -17.62 1.79 3.80
CA LEU A 385 -17.31 2.79 4.81
C LEU A 385 -16.47 3.91 4.21
N ASP A 386 -16.87 5.15 4.48
CA ASP A 386 -15.99 6.30 4.29
C ASP A 386 -15.10 6.45 5.55
N GLU A 387 -13.86 5.97 5.44
CA GLU A 387 -12.87 6.09 6.53
C GLU A 387 -12.30 7.52 6.64
N ASP A 388 -12.59 8.40 5.69
CA ASP A 388 -12.09 9.79 5.65
C ASP A 388 -13.17 10.81 6.02
N ILE A 389 -14.32 10.34 6.53
CA ILE A 389 -15.47 11.17 6.92
C ILE A 389 -15.10 12.27 7.94
N PHE A 390 -14.14 11.99 8.82
CA PHE A 390 -13.50 12.94 9.73
C PHE A 390 -11.97 12.75 9.70
N PRO A 391 -11.23 13.44 8.81
CA PRO A 391 -9.79 13.25 8.65
C PRO A 391 -8.99 13.51 9.94
N GLY A 392 -9.47 14.44 10.78
CA GLY A 392 -8.89 14.75 12.09
C GLY A 392 -8.94 13.58 13.08
N ALA A 393 -10.00 12.78 13.05
CA ALA A 393 -10.12 11.59 13.89
C ALA A 393 -9.13 10.49 13.47
N LYS A 394 -8.87 10.35 12.17
CA LYS A 394 -7.89 9.38 11.62
C LYS A 394 -6.44 9.75 11.97
N LEU A 395 -6.11 11.04 11.95
CA LEU A 395 -4.81 11.56 12.41
C LEU A 395 -4.59 11.26 13.90
N ALA A 396 -5.60 11.44 14.75
CA ALA A 396 -5.55 11.12 16.18
C ALA A 396 -5.36 9.61 16.45
N GLN A 397 -6.02 8.73 15.69
CA GLN A 397 -5.86 7.26 15.80
C GLN A 397 -4.43 6.78 15.45
N THR A 398 -3.75 7.48 14.54
CA THR A 398 -2.42 7.08 14.05
C THR A 398 -1.32 7.31 15.12
N VAL A 399 -1.58 8.18 16.10
CA VAL A 399 -0.63 8.54 17.18
C VAL A 399 -0.68 7.56 18.37
N GLY A 400 -1.79 6.82 18.55
CA GLY A 400 -2.06 6.03 19.78
C GLY A 400 -1.74 4.52 19.76
N ILE A 401 -1.56 3.88 18.60
CA ILE A 401 -1.45 2.39 18.48
C ILE A 401 -0.06 1.93 17.97
N MET A 402 0.95 2.79 17.97
CA MET A 402 2.29 2.37 17.57
C MET A 402 3.14 1.97 18.77
N THR A 403 3.44 0.66 18.89
CA THR A 403 4.83 0.28 19.21
C THR A 403 5.72 1.07 18.24
N PRO A 404 6.73 1.79 18.75
CA PRO A 404 7.37 2.89 18.02
C PRO A 404 7.93 2.35 16.70
N THR A 405 7.20 2.63 15.62
CA THR A 405 7.73 2.52 14.27
C THR A 405 8.34 3.90 14.00
N PRO A 406 9.53 3.99 13.38
CA PRO A 406 10.11 5.27 13.03
C PRO A 406 9.07 6.13 12.31
N SER A 407 8.90 7.38 12.74
CA SER A 407 8.04 8.33 12.03
C SER A 407 8.66 8.59 10.64
N TYR A 408 8.10 7.97 9.60
CA TYR A 408 8.48 8.22 8.22
C TYR A 408 7.70 9.43 7.69
N GLN A 409 8.37 10.33 7.00
CA GLN A 409 7.82 11.60 6.50
C GLN A 409 7.28 11.49 5.07
N THR A 410 7.83 10.58 4.28
CA THR A 410 7.59 10.50 2.83
C THR A 410 6.98 9.17 2.37
N ILE A 411 6.84 8.22 3.29
CA ILE A 411 6.16 6.94 3.07
C ILE A 411 5.21 6.61 4.21
N ARG A 412 4.22 5.77 3.92
CA ARG A 412 3.36 5.13 4.92
C ARG A 412 3.58 3.63 4.86
N VAL A 413 3.78 3.01 6.02
CA VAL A 413 4.17 1.60 6.09
C VAL A 413 3.25 0.86 7.02
N ARG A 414 2.77 -0.31 6.58
CA ARG A 414 1.88 -1.17 7.35
C ARG A 414 2.37 -2.61 7.28
N PHE A 415 2.98 -3.07 8.37
CA PHE A 415 3.40 -4.46 8.54
C PHE A 415 2.19 -5.32 8.95
N GLN A 416 1.82 -6.29 8.12
CA GLN A 416 0.71 -7.23 8.31
C GLN A 416 1.19 -8.65 7.97
N ASP A 417 2.02 -9.24 8.84
CA ASP A 417 2.66 -10.54 8.57
C ASP A 417 1.69 -11.57 7.96
N PRO A 418 2.06 -12.22 6.83
CA PRO A 418 3.38 -12.22 6.20
C PRO A 418 3.56 -11.13 5.10
N VAL A 419 2.76 -10.05 5.11
CA VAL A 419 2.73 -9.01 4.06
C VAL A 419 3.09 -7.64 4.63
N CYS A 420 3.96 -6.88 3.95
CA CYS A 420 4.20 -5.47 4.25
C CYS A 420 3.59 -4.61 3.14
N PHE A 421 2.90 -3.54 3.49
CA PHE A 421 2.43 -2.52 2.55
C PHE A 421 3.28 -1.26 2.74
N LEU A 422 3.93 -0.80 1.68
CA LEU A 422 4.72 0.42 1.62
C LEU A 422 4.06 1.34 0.60
N GLN A 423 3.41 2.39 1.08
CA GLN A 423 2.83 3.42 0.23
C GLN A 423 3.77 4.62 0.14
N LEU A 424 4.15 5.01 -1.07
CA LEU A 424 4.80 6.29 -1.34
C LEU A 424 3.78 7.40 -1.04
N TYR A 425 4.15 8.36 -0.18
CA TYR A 425 3.22 9.36 0.33
C TYR A 425 3.85 10.75 0.46
N ARG A 426 3.86 11.47 -0.67
CA ARG A 426 4.18 12.89 -0.81
C ARG A 426 3.12 13.56 -1.71
N PRO A 427 1.85 13.68 -1.25
CA PRO A 427 0.75 14.21 -2.06
C PRO A 427 1.00 15.63 -2.58
N GLU A 428 1.69 16.46 -1.80
CA GLU A 428 2.11 17.81 -2.17
C GLU A 428 3.12 17.84 -3.34
N ALA A 429 3.83 16.72 -3.56
CA ALA A 429 4.87 16.60 -4.57
C ALA A 429 4.60 15.45 -5.55
N GLN A 430 3.36 14.96 -5.65
CA GLN A 430 2.97 13.87 -6.56
C GLN A 430 3.89 12.63 -6.46
N ASN A 431 4.33 12.29 -5.25
CA ASN A 431 5.27 11.19 -5.02
C ASN A 431 6.58 11.30 -5.84
N THR A 432 7.11 12.50 -6.06
CA THR A 432 8.48 12.65 -6.60
C THR A 432 9.51 12.06 -5.63
N ILE A 433 10.65 11.67 -6.16
CA ILE A 433 11.72 10.98 -5.46
C ILE A 433 12.73 12.02 -4.94
N ASN A 434 12.92 12.04 -3.63
CA ASN A 434 13.98 12.77 -2.92
C ASN A 434 14.76 11.82 -2.01
N ASP A 435 15.85 12.29 -1.39
CA ASP A 435 16.73 11.43 -0.59
C ASP A 435 16.04 10.86 0.65
N GLN A 436 15.13 11.63 1.26
CA GLN A 436 14.35 11.18 2.39
C GLN A 436 13.50 9.96 2.01
N LEU A 437 12.80 10.01 0.88
CA LEU A 437 12.02 8.87 0.37
C LEU A 437 12.88 7.64 0.09
N LEU A 438 14.09 7.84 -0.45
CA LEU A 438 15.02 6.74 -0.69
C LEU A 438 15.50 6.11 0.62
N ALA A 439 15.91 6.92 1.59
CA ALA A 439 16.38 6.45 2.89
C ALA A 439 15.28 5.68 3.63
N GLU A 440 14.05 6.21 3.66
CA GLU A 440 12.92 5.57 4.32
C GLU A 440 12.52 4.26 3.63
N CYS A 441 12.53 4.20 2.29
CA CYS A 441 12.28 2.96 1.56
C CYS A 441 13.35 1.90 1.88
N LEU A 442 14.63 2.26 1.84
CA LEU A 442 15.74 1.34 2.12
C LEU A 442 15.66 0.76 3.55
N ASP A 443 15.28 1.57 4.54
CA ASP A 443 15.05 1.13 5.91
C ASP A 443 13.91 0.09 6.00
N VAL A 444 12.78 0.35 5.35
CA VAL A 444 11.64 -0.59 5.33
C VAL A 444 11.99 -1.89 4.64
N LEU A 445 12.71 -1.84 3.51
CA LEU A 445 13.17 -3.03 2.80
C LEU A 445 14.06 -3.90 3.69
N ALA A 446 14.98 -3.29 4.45
CA ALA A 446 15.81 -4.03 5.40
C ALA A 446 14.97 -4.76 6.46
N ARG A 447 13.97 -4.07 7.02
CA ARG A 447 13.06 -4.66 8.03
C ARG A 447 12.20 -5.79 7.46
N CYS A 448 11.84 -5.73 6.18
CA CYS A 448 11.09 -6.80 5.51
C CYS A 448 11.89 -8.11 5.34
N GLU A 449 13.22 -8.08 5.46
CA GLU A 449 14.03 -9.28 5.26
C GLU A 449 13.75 -10.35 6.33
N GLU A 450 13.40 -9.92 7.55
CA GLU A 450 13.24 -10.79 8.73
C GLU A 450 12.00 -11.70 8.65
N SER A 451 10.80 -11.12 8.56
CA SER A 451 9.53 -11.88 8.67
C SER A 451 8.64 -11.83 7.42
N ILE A 452 8.81 -10.82 6.56
CA ILE A 452 7.87 -10.52 5.48
C ILE A 452 8.11 -11.43 4.28
N THR A 453 7.05 -12.07 3.77
CA THR A 453 7.11 -12.89 2.56
C THR A 453 6.72 -12.11 1.31
N VAL A 454 5.86 -11.10 1.44
CA VAL A 454 5.40 -10.25 0.33
C VAL A 454 5.46 -8.78 0.72
N LEU A 455 6.14 -7.95 -0.07
CA LEU A 455 6.09 -6.49 0.02
C LEU A 455 5.18 -5.96 -1.10
N VAL A 456 4.19 -5.16 -0.76
CA VAL A 456 3.35 -4.42 -1.71
C VAL A 456 3.79 -2.95 -1.69
N ILE A 457 4.17 -2.42 -2.85
CA ILE A 457 4.50 -1.01 -3.05
C ILE A 457 3.30 -0.33 -3.71
N GLU A 458 2.83 0.75 -3.11
CA GLU A 458 1.65 1.49 -3.53
C GLU A 458 2.00 2.98 -3.66
N GLY A 459 1.17 3.74 -4.38
CA GLY A 459 1.24 5.20 -4.38
C GLY A 459 -0.13 5.81 -4.12
N LEU A 460 -0.31 7.06 -4.54
CA LEU A 460 -1.59 7.75 -4.47
C LEU A 460 -2.52 7.25 -5.59
N PRO A 461 -3.84 7.39 -5.46
CA PRO A 461 -4.79 6.99 -6.51
C PRO A 461 -4.49 7.62 -7.87
N GLU A 462 -4.17 8.93 -7.88
CA GLU A 462 -3.90 9.69 -9.11
C GLU A 462 -2.46 9.59 -9.59
N THR A 463 -1.52 9.28 -8.70
CA THR A 463 -0.10 9.24 -9.03
C THR A 463 0.62 8.23 -8.15
N PHE A 464 1.12 7.19 -8.79
CA PHE A 464 1.98 6.21 -8.15
C PHE A 464 3.31 6.86 -7.74
N CYS A 465 4.04 7.42 -8.71
CA CYS A 465 5.30 8.14 -8.52
C CYS A 465 5.62 8.95 -9.78
N PHE A 466 5.91 10.25 -9.64
CA PHE A 466 6.11 11.15 -10.80
C PHE A 466 7.59 11.32 -11.22
N GLY A 467 8.52 10.60 -10.59
CA GLY A 467 9.94 10.62 -10.93
C GLY A 467 10.76 11.60 -10.09
N ALA A 468 11.81 12.19 -10.65
CA ALA A 468 12.73 13.08 -9.94
C ALA A 468 12.06 14.38 -9.46
N ASP A 469 12.44 14.88 -8.28
CA ASP A 469 11.97 16.15 -7.74
C ASP A 469 12.75 17.35 -8.34
N PHE A 470 12.25 17.93 -9.43
CA PHE A 470 12.90 19.07 -10.10
C PHE A 470 13.01 20.33 -9.23
N THR A 471 12.13 20.49 -8.23
CA THR A 471 12.20 21.61 -7.29
C THR A 471 13.41 21.47 -6.36
N ALA A 472 13.71 20.24 -5.94
CA ALA A 472 14.90 19.93 -5.15
C ALA A 472 16.20 20.17 -5.94
N ILE A 473 16.22 19.83 -7.24
CA ILE A 473 17.36 20.10 -8.13
C ILE A 473 17.65 21.60 -8.23
N ARG A 474 16.61 22.43 -8.43
CA ARG A 474 16.75 23.89 -8.47
C ARG A 474 17.31 24.43 -7.15
N ALA A 475 16.77 23.98 -6.02
CA ALA A 475 17.22 24.42 -4.69
C ALA A 475 18.71 24.13 -4.45
N ALA A 476 19.21 22.98 -4.90
CA ALA A 476 20.62 22.61 -4.83
C ALA A 476 21.51 23.53 -5.67
N GLN A 477 21.04 24.01 -6.83
CA GLN A 477 21.78 24.93 -7.70
C GLN A 477 21.93 26.33 -7.07
N THR A 478 20.91 26.82 -6.37
CA THR A 478 20.96 28.14 -5.69
C THR A 478 21.97 28.16 -4.54
N LEU A 479 22.22 27.00 -3.91
CA LEU A 479 23.14 26.86 -2.77
C LEU A 479 24.61 26.71 -3.17
N SER A 480 24.94 26.33 -4.41
CA SER A 480 26.29 25.93 -4.83
C SER A 480 27.12 27.00 -5.58
N ASN A 481 26.69 28.27 -5.63
CA ASN A 481 27.46 29.39 -6.23
C ASN A 481 28.09 29.08 -7.61
N GLY A 482 27.38 28.33 -8.46
CA GLY A 482 27.76 28.14 -9.87
C GLY A 482 28.97 27.23 -10.13
N THR A 483 29.49 26.52 -9.12
CA THR A 483 30.54 25.50 -9.33
C THR A 483 30.07 24.15 -8.81
N ALA A 484 29.89 23.20 -9.74
CA ALA A 484 29.33 21.85 -9.57
C ALA A 484 27.80 21.78 -9.39
N ALA A 485 27.07 21.97 -10.50
CA ALA A 485 25.70 21.50 -10.62
C ALA A 485 25.73 20.06 -11.18
N ALA A 486 25.65 19.05 -10.32
CA ALA A 486 25.37 17.65 -10.72
C ALA A 486 25.08 16.68 -9.56
N ASP A 487 25.20 17.06 -8.29
CA ASP A 487 24.85 16.16 -7.19
C ASP A 487 23.38 16.38 -6.84
N PHE A 488 22.51 15.51 -7.38
CA PHE A 488 21.14 15.34 -6.87
C PHE A 488 21.24 15.23 -5.35
N ALA A 489 20.82 16.29 -4.67
CA ALA A 489 20.80 16.50 -3.23
C ALA A 489 21.64 15.48 -2.42
N SER A 490 22.87 15.83 -2.08
CA SER A 490 23.72 15.16 -1.08
C SER A 490 24.18 13.69 -1.28
N GLY A 491 23.74 12.91 -2.29
CA GLY A 491 24.05 11.46 -2.34
C GLY A 491 24.34 10.77 -3.70
N GLY A 492 24.09 11.42 -4.85
CA GLY A 492 24.27 10.80 -6.19
C GLY A 492 23.17 9.78 -6.58
N PRO A 493 23.18 9.21 -7.81
CA PRO A 493 22.17 8.25 -8.26
C PRO A 493 22.28 6.84 -7.64
N GLU A 494 23.35 6.57 -6.90
CA GLU A 494 23.65 5.28 -6.28
C GLU A 494 22.51 4.74 -5.39
N PRO A 495 21.96 5.51 -4.42
CA PRO A 495 20.92 4.99 -3.52
C PRO A 495 19.63 4.61 -4.25
N LEU A 496 19.30 5.32 -5.32
CA LEU A 496 18.13 5.02 -6.15
C LEU A 496 18.30 3.70 -6.91
N TYR A 497 19.47 3.50 -7.52
CA TYR A 497 19.79 2.25 -8.21
C TYR A 497 19.80 1.08 -7.23
N ASP A 498 20.41 1.27 -6.06
CA ASP A 498 20.53 0.24 -5.03
C ASP A 498 19.16 -0.13 -4.43
N LEU A 499 18.25 0.85 -4.29
CA LEU A 499 16.86 0.61 -3.91
C LEU A 499 16.16 -0.34 -4.89
N TRP A 500 16.19 -0.04 -6.20
CA TRP A 500 15.57 -0.89 -7.22
C TRP A 500 16.24 -2.25 -7.34
N GLN A 501 17.57 -2.30 -7.24
CA GLN A 501 18.30 -3.57 -7.20
C GLN A 501 17.86 -4.43 -6.01
N ARG A 502 17.66 -3.83 -4.84
CA ARG A 502 17.17 -4.53 -3.65
C ARG A 502 15.74 -5.01 -3.82
N LEU A 503 14.84 -4.23 -4.41
CA LEU A 503 13.48 -4.70 -4.76
C LEU A 503 13.53 -5.95 -5.65
N THR A 504 14.41 -5.98 -6.63
CA THR A 504 14.55 -7.13 -7.53
C THR A 504 15.18 -8.36 -6.84
N THR A 505 16.08 -8.17 -5.88
CA THR A 505 16.91 -9.27 -5.33
C THR A 505 16.55 -9.70 -3.90
N ALA A 506 15.67 -8.97 -3.21
CA ALA A 506 15.29 -9.22 -1.83
C ALA A 506 14.72 -10.63 -1.58
N PRO A 507 14.81 -11.17 -0.34
CA PRO A 507 14.32 -12.50 0.03
C PRO A 507 12.79 -12.54 0.24
N TYR A 508 12.02 -11.71 -0.47
CA TYR A 508 10.56 -11.64 -0.44
C TYR A 508 10.03 -11.25 -1.82
N VAL A 509 8.75 -11.54 -2.09
CA VAL A 509 8.08 -11.16 -3.34
C VAL A 509 7.72 -9.68 -3.29
N VAL A 510 8.05 -8.91 -4.31
CA VAL A 510 7.66 -7.49 -4.43
C VAL A 510 6.53 -7.34 -5.44
N ILE A 511 5.42 -6.75 -5.00
CA ILE A 511 4.29 -6.38 -5.86
C ILE A 511 4.25 -4.86 -5.97
N ALA A 512 4.31 -4.30 -7.18
CA ALA A 512 3.88 -2.92 -7.40
C ALA A 512 2.38 -2.91 -7.70
N HIS A 513 1.62 -2.22 -6.85
CA HIS A 513 0.20 -1.96 -7.07
C HIS A 513 0.04 -0.51 -7.56
N VAL A 514 -0.15 -0.36 -8.86
CA VAL A 514 -0.06 0.92 -9.56
C VAL A 514 -1.44 1.46 -9.88
N ARG A 515 -1.73 2.65 -9.34
CA ARG A 515 -2.90 3.45 -9.68
C ARG A 515 -2.45 4.81 -10.21
N GLY A 516 -3.18 5.33 -11.20
CA GLY A 516 -2.84 6.60 -11.83
C GLY A 516 -1.47 6.61 -12.50
N LYS A 517 -0.74 7.73 -12.41
CA LYS A 517 0.47 7.97 -13.21
C LYS A 517 1.74 7.40 -12.56
N ALA A 518 2.52 6.65 -13.33
CA ALA A 518 3.90 6.29 -13.02
C ALA A 518 4.84 6.87 -14.10
N ASN A 519 5.62 7.88 -13.73
CA ASN A 519 6.48 8.61 -14.67
C ASN A 519 7.96 8.51 -14.28
N ALA A 520 8.84 8.42 -15.27
CA ALA A 520 10.30 8.46 -15.10
C ALA A 520 10.78 7.44 -14.04
N GLY A 521 11.39 7.90 -12.94
CA GLY A 521 11.79 7.04 -11.81
C GLY A 521 10.65 6.21 -11.21
N GLY A 522 9.39 6.64 -11.34
CA GLY A 522 8.23 5.82 -10.97
C GLY A 522 8.13 4.53 -11.77
N VAL A 523 8.49 4.54 -13.04
CA VAL A 523 8.60 3.34 -13.88
C VAL A 523 9.72 2.42 -13.38
N GLY A 524 10.76 2.95 -12.74
CA GLY A 524 11.82 2.18 -12.08
C GLY A 524 11.29 1.26 -10.98
N PHE A 525 10.42 1.76 -10.10
CA PHE A 525 9.77 0.95 -9.06
C PHE A 525 8.92 -0.17 -9.67
N VAL A 526 8.18 0.13 -10.75
CA VAL A 526 7.35 -0.82 -11.48
C VAL A 526 8.22 -1.90 -12.13
N ALA A 527 9.28 -1.48 -12.84
CA ALA A 527 10.17 -2.39 -13.55
C ALA A 527 11.00 -3.29 -12.63
N ALA A 528 11.34 -2.81 -11.43
CA ALA A 528 12.11 -3.55 -10.44
C ALA A 528 11.29 -4.56 -9.62
N SER A 529 9.97 -4.50 -9.68
CA SER A 529 9.05 -5.39 -8.93
C SER A 529 8.92 -6.78 -9.56
N ASP A 530 8.61 -7.79 -8.75
CA ASP A 530 8.36 -9.15 -9.25
C ASP A 530 7.03 -9.24 -9.99
N ILE A 531 6.00 -8.64 -9.42
CA ILE A 531 4.64 -8.63 -9.95
C ILE A 531 4.15 -7.18 -10.02
N VAL A 532 3.50 -6.81 -11.12
CA VAL A 532 2.87 -5.50 -11.30
C VAL A 532 1.38 -5.70 -11.53
N ILE A 533 0.59 -5.17 -10.60
CA ILE A 533 -0.87 -5.15 -10.65
C ILE A 533 -1.27 -3.70 -10.85
N ALA A 534 -2.13 -3.42 -11.82
CA ALA A 534 -2.51 -2.06 -12.15
C ALA A 534 -4.02 -1.85 -12.19
N ASP A 535 -4.43 -0.62 -11.93
CA ASP A 535 -5.78 -0.16 -12.21
C ASP A 535 -5.99 0.15 -13.70
N ASP A 536 -7.23 0.11 -14.17
CA ASP A 536 -7.56 0.49 -15.54
C ASP A 536 -7.18 1.96 -15.86
N SER A 537 -7.13 2.80 -14.82
CA SER A 537 -6.66 4.20 -14.90
C SER A 537 -5.15 4.37 -15.00
N ALA A 538 -4.35 3.31 -14.84
CA ALA A 538 -2.90 3.43 -14.76
C ALA A 538 -2.26 3.84 -16.09
N VAL A 539 -1.31 4.77 -16.02
CA VAL A 539 -0.57 5.29 -17.18
C VAL A 539 0.92 5.35 -16.85
N PHE A 540 1.75 4.93 -17.82
CA PHE A 540 3.20 4.83 -17.64
C PHE A 540 3.93 5.68 -18.67
N SER A 541 4.93 6.46 -18.28
CA SER A 541 5.72 7.29 -19.20
C SER A 541 7.16 7.47 -18.75
N LEU A 542 8.05 7.74 -19.70
CA LEU A 542 9.44 8.15 -19.44
C LEU A 542 9.65 9.52 -20.09
N SER A 543 9.52 10.59 -19.31
CA SER A 543 9.59 11.96 -19.84
C SER A 543 10.99 12.56 -19.85
N GLU A 544 12.01 11.85 -19.37
CA GLU A 544 13.35 12.40 -19.07
C GLU A 544 14.01 13.10 -20.27
N LEU A 545 13.94 12.49 -21.47
CA LEU A 545 14.57 13.05 -22.67
C LEU A 545 13.99 14.39 -23.10
N LEU A 546 12.75 14.69 -22.72
CA LEU A 546 12.14 15.99 -22.99
C LEU A 546 12.93 17.14 -22.33
N PHE A 547 13.65 16.84 -21.24
CA PHE A 547 14.48 17.77 -20.48
C PHE A 547 15.99 17.58 -20.74
N GLY A 548 16.33 16.79 -21.76
CA GLY A 548 17.71 16.43 -22.06
C GLY A 548 18.33 15.45 -21.07
N LEU A 549 17.53 14.85 -20.20
CA LEU A 549 17.95 13.79 -19.29
C LEU A 549 17.77 12.42 -19.94
N MET A 550 18.14 11.36 -19.24
CA MET A 550 17.82 10.00 -19.65
C MET A 550 17.46 9.09 -18.46
N PRO A 551 16.60 8.08 -18.67
CA PRO A 551 16.25 7.09 -17.66
C PRO A 551 17.36 6.05 -17.42
N ALA A 552 18.64 6.48 -17.37
CA ALA A 552 19.80 5.58 -17.32
C ALA A 552 19.73 4.55 -16.18
N CYS A 553 19.25 4.95 -14.99
CA CYS A 553 19.11 4.03 -13.87
C CYS A 553 17.87 3.12 -13.97
N VAL A 554 16.84 3.50 -14.73
CA VAL A 554 15.61 2.71 -14.93
C VAL A 554 15.79 1.66 -16.03
N LEU A 555 16.56 1.99 -17.06
CA LEU A 555 16.71 1.18 -18.28
C LEU A 555 17.16 -0.27 -18.05
N PRO A 556 18.12 -0.59 -17.15
CA PRO A 556 18.48 -1.98 -16.89
C PRO A 556 17.31 -2.82 -16.37
N PHE A 557 16.47 -2.24 -15.50
CA PHE A 557 15.29 -2.91 -14.95
C PHE A 557 14.18 -3.02 -16.00
N LEU A 558 13.93 -1.94 -16.74
CA LEU A 558 12.87 -1.90 -17.75
C LEU A 558 13.16 -2.85 -18.92
N SER A 559 14.39 -2.82 -19.44
CA SER A 559 14.80 -3.68 -20.57
C SER A 559 14.70 -5.16 -20.25
N ARG A 560 14.99 -5.53 -18.99
CA ARG A 560 14.80 -6.89 -18.51
C ARG A 560 13.32 -7.30 -18.49
N ARG A 561 12.43 -6.37 -18.12
CA ARG A 561 11.00 -6.64 -17.93
C ARG A 561 10.21 -6.66 -19.24
N VAL A 562 10.36 -5.64 -20.08
CA VAL A 562 9.60 -5.51 -21.34
C VAL A 562 10.38 -5.95 -22.57
N GLY A 563 11.66 -6.29 -22.42
CA GLY A 563 12.56 -6.51 -23.54
C GLY A 563 13.10 -5.20 -24.11
N TRP A 564 14.28 -5.29 -24.72
CA TRP A 564 15.06 -4.16 -25.18
C TRP A 564 14.27 -3.15 -26.03
N GLN A 565 13.63 -3.63 -27.09
CA GLN A 565 13.00 -2.74 -28.07
C GLN A 565 11.87 -1.89 -27.46
N LYS A 566 11.08 -2.46 -26.55
CA LYS A 566 9.95 -1.75 -25.93
C LYS A 566 10.46 -0.72 -24.92
N ALA A 567 11.50 -1.05 -24.15
CA ALA A 567 12.17 -0.11 -23.26
C ALA A 567 12.73 1.08 -24.05
N HIS A 568 13.49 0.78 -25.12
CA HIS A 568 14.07 1.76 -26.04
C HIS A 568 13.00 2.67 -26.66
N TYR A 569 11.91 2.07 -27.17
CA TYR A 569 10.79 2.81 -27.74
C TYR A 569 10.13 3.72 -26.69
N MET A 570 9.78 3.19 -25.52
CA MET A 570 9.13 3.95 -24.45
C MET A 570 9.97 5.14 -24.01
N THR A 571 11.29 4.95 -23.85
CA THR A 571 12.23 6.00 -23.49
C THR A 571 12.26 7.12 -24.52
N LEU A 572 12.46 6.78 -25.78
CA LEU A 572 12.67 7.76 -26.83
C LEU A 572 11.37 8.49 -27.23
N MET A 573 10.23 7.81 -27.20
CA MET A 573 8.94 8.42 -27.51
C MET A 573 8.47 9.41 -26.47
N THR A 574 8.82 9.17 -25.21
CA THR A 574 8.32 9.94 -24.06
C THR A 574 6.80 9.97 -23.94
N GLN A 575 6.09 9.19 -24.76
CA GLN A 575 4.64 9.13 -24.78
C GLN A 575 4.12 8.28 -23.61
N PRO A 576 3.03 8.71 -22.95
CA PRO A 576 2.33 7.86 -22.01
C PRO A 576 1.74 6.64 -22.70
N ILE A 577 1.95 5.46 -22.12
CA ILE A 577 1.31 4.22 -22.52
C ILE A 577 0.20 3.87 -21.54
N SER A 578 -0.93 3.39 -22.06
CA SER A 578 -2.05 2.91 -21.24
C SER A 578 -1.71 1.58 -20.57
N VAL A 579 -2.47 1.23 -19.53
CA VAL A 579 -2.33 -0.07 -18.85
C VAL A 579 -2.50 -1.27 -19.80
N SER A 580 -3.40 -1.20 -20.79
CA SER A 580 -3.58 -2.28 -21.78
C SER A 580 -2.34 -2.46 -22.65
N GLN A 581 -1.70 -1.35 -23.05
CA GLN A 581 -0.44 -1.38 -23.80
C GLN A 581 0.69 -1.91 -22.92
N ALA A 582 0.73 -1.49 -21.64
CA ALA A 582 1.71 -1.94 -20.65
C ALA A 582 1.58 -3.45 -20.36
N LEU A 583 0.37 -3.99 -20.31
CA LEU A 583 0.09 -5.43 -20.22
C LEU A 583 0.62 -6.17 -21.46
N ALA A 584 0.26 -5.70 -22.67
CA ALA A 584 0.73 -6.28 -23.92
C ALA A 584 2.27 -6.22 -24.06
N TRP A 585 2.90 -5.26 -23.39
CA TRP A 585 4.35 -5.08 -23.39
C TRP A 585 5.08 -5.91 -22.34
N GLY A 586 4.37 -6.42 -21.32
CA GLY A 586 4.94 -7.15 -20.19
C GLY A 586 5.40 -6.26 -19.04
N LEU A 587 5.05 -4.96 -19.06
CA LEU A 587 5.34 -4.05 -17.94
C LEU A 587 4.37 -4.31 -16.78
N VAL A 588 3.11 -4.58 -17.10
CA VAL A 588 2.04 -4.93 -16.15
C VAL A 588 1.72 -6.42 -16.32
N ASP A 589 1.48 -7.14 -15.23
CA ASP A 589 1.15 -8.58 -15.27
C ASP A 589 -0.37 -8.82 -15.25
N ALA A 590 -1.12 -7.93 -14.58
CA ALA A 590 -2.57 -7.97 -14.55
C ALA A 590 -3.16 -6.58 -14.28
N HIS A 591 -4.34 -6.29 -14.85
CA HIS A 591 -5.10 -5.09 -14.53
C HIS A 591 -6.61 -5.33 -14.51
N GLU A 592 -7.31 -4.57 -13.66
CA GLU A 592 -8.78 -4.52 -13.58
C GLU A 592 -9.19 -3.13 -13.05
N ALA A 593 -10.41 -2.69 -13.38
CA ALA A 593 -11.03 -1.48 -12.82
C ALA A 593 -11.13 -1.47 -11.29
N ASN A 594 -11.08 -2.65 -10.64
CA ASN A 594 -10.94 -2.77 -9.19
C ASN A 594 -9.63 -3.51 -8.88
N SER A 595 -8.53 -2.79 -9.07
CA SER A 595 -7.16 -3.27 -8.83
C SER A 595 -6.93 -3.74 -7.39
N ASP A 596 -7.64 -3.17 -6.40
CA ASP A 596 -7.61 -3.62 -5.00
C ASP A 596 -8.13 -5.07 -4.84
N MET A 597 -9.23 -5.42 -5.52
CA MET A 597 -9.74 -6.80 -5.53
C MET A 597 -8.77 -7.75 -6.23
N LEU A 598 -8.17 -7.31 -7.34
CA LEU A 598 -7.15 -8.05 -8.07
C LEU A 598 -5.92 -8.32 -7.18
N LEU A 599 -5.44 -7.32 -6.44
CA LEU A 599 -4.37 -7.46 -5.45
C LEU A 599 -4.74 -8.48 -4.36
N ARG A 600 -5.96 -8.41 -3.80
CA ARG A 600 -6.43 -9.37 -2.79
C ARG A 600 -6.40 -10.81 -3.31
N ARG A 601 -6.82 -11.05 -4.56
CA ARG A 601 -6.76 -12.39 -5.17
C ARG A 601 -5.31 -12.88 -5.31
N HIS A 602 -4.38 -12.03 -5.72
CA HIS A 602 -2.95 -12.38 -5.79
C HIS A 602 -2.37 -12.69 -4.40
N LEU A 603 -2.62 -11.81 -3.42
CA LEU A 603 -2.17 -12.01 -2.05
C LEU A 603 -2.73 -13.31 -1.44
N SER A 604 -3.96 -13.71 -1.76
CA SER A 604 -4.55 -14.97 -1.26
C SER A 604 -3.75 -16.22 -1.64
N ARG A 605 -3.02 -16.17 -2.77
CA ARG A 605 -2.13 -17.24 -3.22
C ARG A 605 -0.73 -17.07 -2.67
N LEU A 606 -0.18 -15.84 -2.73
CA LEU A 606 1.19 -15.55 -2.30
C LEU A 606 1.39 -15.72 -0.78
N LYS A 607 0.35 -15.48 0.03
CA LYS A 607 0.37 -15.75 1.49
C LYS A 607 0.56 -17.23 1.83
N ARG A 608 0.36 -18.15 0.89
CA ARG A 608 0.59 -19.59 1.08
C ARG A 608 2.05 -19.99 0.87
N LEU A 609 2.86 -19.09 0.33
CA LEU A 609 4.28 -19.34 0.07
C LEU A 609 5.07 -19.27 1.37
N ASN A 610 6.04 -20.17 1.51
CA ASN A 610 6.95 -20.18 2.63
C ASN A 610 8.10 -19.17 2.39
N LYS A 611 8.39 -18.30 3.35
CA LYS A 611 9.49 -17.31 3.30
C LYS A 611 10.84 -17.90 2.89
N THR A 612 11.22 -19.05 3.45
CA THR A 612 12.49 -19.73 3.12
C THR A 612 12.50 -20.21 1.67
N ALA A 613 11.36 -20.71 1.17
CA ALA A 613 11.23 -21.13 -0.22
C ALA A 613 11.32 -19.93 -1.17
N VAL A 614 10.65 -18.82 -0.86
CA VAL A 614 10.72 -17.57 -1.62
C VAL A 614 12.16 -17.05 -1.68
N ALA A 615 12.86 -16.98 -0.54
CA ALA A 615 14.25 -16.53 -0.49
C ALA A 615 15.19 -17.39 -1.34
N ARG A 616 15.02 -18.72 -1.30
CA ARG A 616 15.79 -19.65 -2.16
C ARG A 616 15.49 -19.46 -3.63
N TYR A 617 14.21 -19.30 -3.98
CA TYR A 617 13.78 -19.05 -5.35
C TYR A 617 14.36 -17.73 -5.88
N LYS A 618 14.20 -16.62 -5.15
CA LYS A 618 14.71 -15.30 -5.54
C LYS A 618 16.22 -15.33 -5.77
N ARG A 619 16.98 -15.94 -4.86
CA ARG A 619 18.43 -16.11 -5.02
C ARG A 619 18.81 -16.90 -6.27
N PHE A 620 18.12 -18.01 -6.53
CA PHE A 620 18.36 -18.81 -7.74
C PHE A 620 17.97 -18.05 -9.02
N ALA A 621 16.80 -17.41 -9.03
CA ALA A 621 16.32 -16.63 -10.16
C ALA A 621 17.27 -15.47 -10.50
N SER A 622 17.79 -14.76 -9.50
CA SER A 622 18.80 -13.70 -9.71
C SER A 622 20.09 -14.24 -10.34
N SER A 623 20.51 -15.47 -10.00
CA SER A 623 21.72 -16.09 -10.58
C SER A 623 21.58 -16.51 -12.05
N LEU A 624 20.34 -16.75 -12.52
CA LEU A 624 20.08 -17.15 -13.91
C LEU A 624 20.02 -15.98 -14.88
N SER A 625 19.79 -14.78 -14.36
CA SER A 625 19.57 -13.58 -15.15
C SER A 625 20.82 -12.70 -15.12
N GLY A 626 21.19 -12.12 -16.27
CA GLY A 626 22.34 -11.23 -16.41
C GLY A 626 22.45 -10.18 -15.30
N SER A 627 23.68 -9.78 -14.99
CA SER A 627 23.96 -9.07 -13.75
C SER A 627 23.59 -7.60 -13.84
N LEU A 628 22.48 -7.20 -13.20
CA LEU A 628 22.19 -5.79 -12.85
C LEU A 628 23.38 -5.14 -12.11
N VAL A 629 24.29 -5.93 -11.53
CA VAL A 629 25.54 -5.43 -10.93
C VAL A 629 26.53 -4.95 -12.00
N ALA A 630 26.58 -5.60 -13.18
CA ALA A 630 27.44 -5.21 -14.28
C ALA A 630 26.97 -3.89 -14.93
N ASP A 631 25.65 -3.74 -15.10
CA ASP A 631 25.06 -2.54 -15.73
C ASP A 631 25.11 -1.31 -14.81
N ARG A 632 25.25 -1.51 -13.49
CA ARG A 632 25.24 -0.45 -12.48
C ARG A 632 26.23 0.67 -12.79
N GLN A 633 27.48 0.35 -13.10
CA GLN A 633 28.50 1.38 -13.34
C GLN A 633 28.18 2.24 -14.57
N LEU A 634 27.71 1.61 -15.66
CA LEU A 634 27.34 2.30 -16.89
C LEU A 634 26.10 3.19 -16.68
N ALA A 635 25.09 2.68 -15.98
CA ALA A 635 23.87 3.42 -15.67
C ALA A 635 24.16 4.67 -14.80
N LEU A 636 25.00 4.53 -13.77
CA LEU A 636 25.37 5.64 -12.91
C LEU A 636 26.21 6.69 -13.64
N ALA A 637 27.16 6.26 -14.48
CA ALA A 637 27.98 7.17 -15.26
C ALA A 637 27.14 8.00 -16.24
N ALA A 638 26.27 7.35 -17.03
CA ALA A 638 25.38 8.02 -17.98
C ALA A 638 24.38 8.96 -17.28
N ASN A 639 23.90 8.58 -16.09
CA ASN A 639 23.04 9.45 -15.29
C ASN A 639 23.76 10.72 -14.82
N LYS A 640 24.97 10.57 -14.26
CA LYS A 640 25.80 11.70 -13.81
C LYS A 640 26.14 12.64 -14.96
N GLU A 641 26.46 12.10 -16.14
CA GLU A 641 26.76 12.89 -17.33
C GLU A 641 25.62 13.84 -17.68
N VAL A 642 24.39 13.34 -17.84
CA VAL A 642 23.25 14.18 -18.26
C VAL A 642 22.81 15.18 -17.18
N PHE A 643 22.97 14.85 -15.91
CA PHE A 643 22.67 15.76 -14.79
C PHE A 643 23.79 16.77 -14.51
N SER A 644 24.96 16.58 -15.11
CA SER A 644 26.07 17.54 -15.06
C SER A 644 26.11 18.53 -16.23
N ASP A 645 25.31 18.32 -17.28
CA ASP A 645 25.25 19.22 -18.43
C ASP A 645 24.49 20.52 -18.06
N PRO A 646 25.14 21.69 -18.10
CA PRO A 646 24.52 22.97 -17.75
C PRO A 646 23.27 23.29 -18.58
N ARG A 647 23.19 22.83 -19.83
CA ARG A 647 22.05 23.08 -20.74
C ARG A 647 20.79 22.35 -20.28
N ASN A 648 20.96 21.14 -19.74
CA ASN A 648 19.86 20.34 -19.19
C ASN A 648 19.35 20.99 -17.89
N ILE A 649 20.27 21.45 -17.03
CA ILE A 649 19.92 22.18 -15.81
C ILE A 649 19.16 23.47 -16.12
N GLU A 650 19.63 24.26 -17.08
CA GLU A 650 18.94 25.49 -17.53
C GLU A 650 17.53 25.17 -18.05
N SER A 651 17.37 24.08 -18.80
CA SER A 651 16.07 23.61 -19.31
C SER A 651 15.10 23.24 -18.18
N ILE A 652 15.59 22.57 -17.12
CA ILE A 652 14.81 22.22 -15.93
C ILE A 652 14.41 23.49 -15.16
N VAL A 653 15.36 24.41 -14.94
CA VAL A 653 15.10 25.67 -14.23
C VAL A 653 14.06 26.51 -14.96
N ARG A 654 14.20 26.66 -16.29
CA ARG A 654 13.25 27.40 -17.12
C ARG A 654 11.85 26.82 -17.04
N TYR A 655 11.72 25.49 -17.03
CA TYR A 655 10.43 24.83 -16.84
C TYR A 655 9.85 25.09 -15.45
N VAL A 656 10.66 24.94 -14.39
CA VAL A 656 10.21 25.15 -12.99
C VAL A 656 9.81 26.61 -12.74
N GLU A 657 10.50 27.58 -13.32
CA GLU A 657 10.27 29.01 -13.07
C GLU A 657 9.24 29.63 -14.01
N GLN A 658 9.23 29.24 -15.28
CA GLN A 658 8.48 29.93 -16.33
C GLN A 658 7.40 29.04 -16.96
N GLY A 659 7.36 27.74 -16.65
CA GLY A 659 6.44 26.79 -17.27
C GLY A 659 6.68 26.55 -18.77
N ILE A 660 7.79 27.06 -19.30
CA ILE A 660 8.16 26.95 -20.73
C ILE A 660 8.86 25.62 -20.94
N PHE A 661 8.33 24.80 -21.84
CA PHE A 661 8.94 23.51 -22.12
C PHE A 661 10.19 23.67 -23.01
N PRO A 662 11.18 22.76 -22.89
CA PRO A 662 12.40 22.78 -23.71
C PRO A 662 12.17 22.81 -25.23
N TRP A 663 11.05 22.28 -25.70
CA TRP A 663 10.73 22.12 -27.12
C TRP A 663 9.88 23.24 -27.72
N ASP A 664 9.39 24.18 -26.91
CA ASP A 664 8.56 25.31 -27.38
C ASP A 664 9.35 26.31 -28.26
N THR A 665 10.65 26.04 -28.52
CA THR A 665 11.56 26.92 -29.28
C THR A 665 12.24 26.25 -30.50
N LEU A 666 11.76 25.11 -31.01
CA LEU A 666 12.49 24.33 -32.03
C LEU A 666 11.91 24.41 -33.46
N GLU A 667 12.75 24.81 -34.42
CA GLU A 667 12.56 24.56 -35.86
C GLU A 667 12.93 23.10 -36.24
N PRO A 668 12.33 22.52 -37.30
CA PRO A 668 12.42 21.08 -37.57
C PRO A 668 13.80 20.62 -38.08
N SER A 669 14.27 19.50 -37.51
CA SER A 669 15.64 18.92 -37.59
C SER A 669 15.65 17.44 -38.03
N ILE A 670 14.72 17.06 -38.90
CA ILE A 670 14.49 15.67 -39.37
C ILE A 670 15.04 15.50 -40.80
N VAL A 671 15.86 14.47 -41.03
CA VAL A 671 16.39 14.12 -42.36
C VAL A 671 15.73 12.84 -42.86
N GLN A 672 15.14 12.87 -44.06
CA GLN A 672 14.65 11.66 -44.75
C GLN A 672 15.68 11.19 -45.78
N VAL A 673 16.21 9.98 -45.60
CA VAL A 673 17.03 9.25 -46.56
C VAL A 673 16.13 8.26 -47.31
N THR A 674 15.97 8.46 -48.61
CA THR A 674 15.15 7.59 -49.47
C THR A 674 16.04 6.78 -50.40
N LEU A 675 16.06 5.47 -50.24
CA LEU A 675 16.69 4.56 -51.20
C LEU A 675 15.80 4.50 -52.45
N ALA A 676 16.31 4.90 -53.62
CA ALA A 676 15.54 5.10 -54.84
C ALA A 676 16.18 4.50 -56.11
N ASP A 677 16.97 3.43 -55.97
CA ASP A 677 17.48 2.66 -57.11
C ASP A 677 16.35 1.80 -57.68
N ARG A 678 15.65 2.35 -58.67
CA ARG A 678 14.52 1.71 -59.34
C ARG A 678 14.90 0.55 -60.25
N GLU A 679 16.13 0.54 -60.76
CA GLU A 679 16.62 -0.49 -61.67
C GLU A 679 16.95 -1.78 -60.90
N HIS A 680 17.68 -1.64 -59.79
CA HIS A 680 18.13 -2.78 -58.99
C HIS A 680 17.33 -2.98 -57.70
N LYS A 681 16.18 -2.31 -57.56
CA LYS A 681 15.25 -2.49 -56.42
C LYS A 681 15.93 -2.29 -55.06
N ASN A 682 16.74 -1.25 -54.95
CA ASN A 682 17.54 -0.95 -53.76
C ASN A 682 18.43 -2.13 -53.29
N THR A 683 19.02 -2.91 -54.21
CA THR A 683 20.16 -3.76 -53.83
C THR A 683 21.38 -2.91 -53.46
N PHE A 684 22.41 -3.51 -52.85
CA PHE A 684 23.70 -2.90 -52.55
C PHE A 684 24.56 -2.70 -53.81
N SER A 685 24.02 -1.94 -54.78
CA SER A 685 24.74 -1.44 -55.94
C SER A 685 25.77 -0.40 -55.50
N GLU A 686 26.79 -0.14 -56.32
CA GLU A 686 27.83 0.85 -56.02
C GLU A 686 27.24 2.23 -55.69
N GLY A 687 26.21 2.65 -56.41
CA GLY A 687 25.50 3.91 -56.16
C GLY A 687 24.79 3.95 -54.79
N ILE A 688 24.09 2.88 -54.41
CA ILE A 688 23.44 2.79 -53.10
C ILE A 688 24.48 2.76 -51.97
N VAL A 689 25.56 2.00 -52.14
CA VAL A 689 26.64 1.87 -51.15
C VAL A 689 27.31 3.22 -50.90
N THR A 690 27.78 3.89 -51.96
CA THR A 690 28.46 5.19 -51.85
C THR A 690 27.51 6.27 -51.32
N GLY A 691 26.28 6.34 -51.86
CA GLY A 691 25.30 7.34 -51.42
C GLY A 691 24.90 7.19 -49.96
N LEU A 692 24.78 5.96 -49.44
CA LEU A 692 24.52 5.71 -48.03
C LEU A 692 25.69 6.15 -47.14
N ILE A 693 26.93 5.87 -47.53
CA ILE A 693 28.11 6.27 -46.75
C ILE A 693 28.21 7.80 -46.69
N ASP A 694 28.02 8.47 -47.82
CA ASP A 694 28.13 9.92 -47.91
C ASP A 694 27.03 10.61 -47.11
N VAL A 695 25.77 10.20 -47.28
CA VAL A 695 24.66 10.85 -46.55
C VAL A 695 24.75 10.65 -45.04
N PHE A 696 25.14 9.47 -44.55
CA PHE A 696 25.29 9.24 -43.11
C PHE A 696 26.49 9.98 -42.52
N ARG A 697 27.54 10.21 -43.32
CA ARG A 697 28.67 11.06 -42.94
C ARG A 697 28.26 12.52 -42.83
N ASP A 698 27.52 13.02 -43.81
CA ASP A 698 27.01 14.40 -43.83
C ASP A 698 26.07 14.65 -42.65
N ILE A 699 25.14 13.73 -42.40
CA ILE A 699 24.23 13.76 -41.23
C ILE A 699 25.02 13.79 -39.92
N GLY A 700 26.10 13.00 -39.80
CA GLY A 700 26.94 13.00 -38.60
C GLY A 700 27.65 14.34 -38.37
N SER A 701 27.99 15.05 -39.44
CA SER A 701 28.67 16.35 -39.37
C SER A 701 27.76 17.55 -39.12
N ASP A 702 26.44 17.41 -39.32
CA ASP A 702 25.47 18.48 -39.16
C ASP A 702 24.90 18.50 -37.72
N PRO A 703 25.25 19.51 -36.88
CA PRO A 703 24.77 19.60 -35.51
C PRO A 703 23.28 19.95 -35.40
N THR A 704 22.64 20.36 -36.50
CA THR A 704 21.21 20.68 -36.54
C THR A 704 20.36 19.42 -36.72
N CYS A 705 20.91 18.34 -37.27
CA CYS A 705 20.21 17.08 -37.47
C CYS A 705 19.97 16.34 -36.14
N LYS A 706 18.72 15.92 -35.91
CA LYS A 706 18.32 15.20 -34.70
C LYS A 706 17.79 13.79 -34.95
N VAL A 707 17.23 13.52 -36.13
CA VAL A 707 16.60 12.24 -36.44
C VAL A 707 16.74 11.92 -37.92
N VAL A 708 17.03 10.65 -38.24
CA VAL A 708 17.04 10.14 -39.61
C VAL A 708 15.84 9.23 -39.84
N ILE A 709 15.10 9.44 -40.92
CA ILE A 709 14.13 8.47 -41.45
C ILE A 709 14.76 7.80 -42.67
N LEU A 710 15.05 6.50 -42.57
CA LEU A 710 15.50 5.67 -43.69
C LEU A 710 14.30 4.92 -44.30
N THR A 711 13.99 5.19 -45.57
CA THR A 711 12.84 4.61 -46.28
C THR A 711 13.23 4.16 -47.70
N GLY A 712 12.39 3.35 -48.32
CA GLY A 712 12.53 2.97 -49.73
C GLY A 712 11.55 3.70 -50.65
N TYR A 713 11.14 3.04 -51.74
CA TYR A 713 10.12 3.56 -52.67
C TYR A 713 9.09 2.48 -53.02
N ASP A 714 7.86 2.89 -53.36
CA ASP A 714 6.75 2.04 -53.80
C ASP A 714 6.59 0.74 -52.96
N THR A 715 7.08 -0.38 -53.48
CA THR A 715 6.97 -1.73 -52.89
C THR A 715 8.30 -2.27 -52.36
N TYR A 716 9.40 -1.50 -52.40
CA TYR A 716 10.75 -1.94 -52.01
C TYR A 716 11.36 -1.03 -50.95
N PHE A 717 11.79 -1.63 -49.83
CA PHE A 717 12.67 -0.97 -48.87
C PHE A 717 14.13 -1.17 -49.31
N CYS A 718 14.65 -2.40 -49.22
CA CYS A 718 16.01 -2.74 -49.63
C CYS A 718 16.13 -4.25 -49.90
N SER A 719 16.76 -4.62 -51.02
CA SER A 719 16.81 -6.02 -51.50
C SER A 719 18.12 -6.77 -51.19
N GLY A 720 19.05 -6.15 -50.47
CA GLY A 720 20.33 -6.78 -50.09
C GLY A 720 21.36 -6.81 -51.21
N GLY A 721 22.26 -7.81 -51.23
CA GLY A 721 23.36 -7.86 -52.21
C GLY A 721 22.90 -7.99 -53.67
N THR A 722 23.65 -7.39 -54.61
CA THR A 722 23.43 -7.57 -56.05
C THR A 722 23.76 -9.02 -56.46
N GLN A 723 23.20 -9.48 -57.59
CA GLN A 723 23.52 -10.83 -58.10
C GLN A 723 25.03 -10.96 -58.38
N GLU A 724 25.63 -9.93 -58.94
CA GLU A 724 27.07 -9.86 -59.22
C GLU A 724 27.89 -9.95 -57.92
N MET A 725 27.53 -9.21 -56.88
CA MET A 725 28.17 -9.28 -55.57
C MET A 725 28.14 -10.72 -55.03
N LEU A 726 26.98 -11.38 -55.05
CA LEU A 726 26.86 -12.76 -54.56
C LEU A 726 27.70 -13.73 -55.39
N LEU A 727 27.75 -13.57 -56.71
CA LEU A 727 28.59 -14.41 -57.59
C LEU A 727 30.09 -14.16 -57.34
N ASN A 728 30.52 -12.92 -57.12
CA ASN A 728 31.92 -12.60 -56.80
C ASN A 728 32.34 -13.19 -55.45
N LEU A 729 31.50 -13.05 -54.42
CA LEU A 729 31.71 -13.70 -53.12
C LEU A 729 31.84 -15.23 -53.24
N SER A 730 31.02 -15.86 -54.10
CA SER A 730 31.12 -17.30 -54.35
C SER A 730 32.46 -17.72 -54.96
N ARG A 731 33.13 -16.84 -55.71
CA ARG A 731 34.45 -17.06 -56.30
C ARG A 731 35.60 -16.71 -55.35
N GLY A 732 35.30 -16.31 -54.11
CA GLY A 732 36.30 -15.83 -53.14
C GLY A 732 36.82 -14.43 -53.45
N GLN A 733 36.09 -13.66 -54.26
CA GLN A 733 36.44 -12.28 -54.61
C GLN A 733 35.67 -11.33 -53.69
N GLY A 734 36.34 -10.89 -52.63
CA GLY A 734 35.80 -9.97 -51.61
C GLY A 734 35.07 -10.65 -50.45
N LYS A 735 34.63 -9.84 -49.48
CA LYS A 735 33.79 -10.24 -48.34
C LYS A 735 32.63 -9.26 -48.20
N PHE A 736 31.53 -9.71 -47.61
CA PHE A 736 30.39 -8.82 -47.32
C PHE A 736 30.73 -7.70 -46.31
N THR A 737 31.86 -7.83 -45.62
CA THR A 737 32.41 -6.88 -44.65
C THR A 737 33.23 -5.76 -45.29
N ASP A 738 33.55 -5.85 -46.60
CA ASP A 738 34.42 -4.87 -47.28
C ASP A 738 33.79 -3.47 -47.28
N THR A 739 32.47 -3.38 -47.17
CA THR A 739 31.78 -2.11 -46.98
C THR A 739 30.55 -2.32 -46.07
N PRO A 740 30.66 -2.12 -44.75
CA PRO A 740 29.66 -2.56 -43.77
C PRO A 740 28.45 -1.62 -43.67
N ILE A 741 27.84 -1.26 -44.81
CA ILE A 741 26.74 -0.29 -44.89
C ILE A 741 25.50 -0.67 -44.06
N TYR A 742 25.30 -1.97 -43.82
CA TYR A 742 24.22 -2.50 -43.00
C TYR A 742 24.30 -2.05 -41.53
N THR A 743 25.48 -1.62 -41.07
CA THR A 743 25.70 -1.09 -39.71
C THR A 743 25.51 0.42 -39.60
N LEU A 744 25.35 1.15 -40.70
CA LEU A 744 25.26 2.62 -40.67
C LEU A 744 24.16 3.13 -39.73
N PRO A 745 22.95 2.54 -39.69
CA PRO A 745 21.94 2.96 -38.72
C PRO A 745 22.37 2.80 -37.25
N LEU A 746 23.08 1.70 -36.95
CA LEU A 746 23.61 1.41 -35.62
C LEU A 746 24.77 2.35 -35.25
N SER A 747 25.61 2.71 -36.21
CA SER A 747 26.79 3.56 -36.02
C SER A 747 26.47 5.06 -36.01
N CYS A 748 25.33 5.47 -36.57
CA CYS A 748 24.89 6.87 -36.55
C CYS A 748 24.73 7.37 -35.10
N GLU A 749 25.23 8.58 -34.81
CA GLU A 749 25.16 9.18 -33.47
C GLU A 749 23.73 9.51 -33.06
N ILE A 750 22.88 9.90 -34.02
CA ILE A 750 21.49 10.30 -33.78
C ILE A 750 20.52 9.14 -34.09
N PRO A 751 19.29 9.16 -33.53
CA PRO A 751 18.28 8.13 -33.79
C PRO A 751 17.94 7.96 -35.27
N VAL A 752 17.82 6.71 -35.70
CA VAL A 752 17.48 6.28 -37.05
C VAL A 752 16.19 5.45 -37.00
N ILE A 753 15.22 5.85 -37.82
CA ILE A 753 13.94 5.16 -38.02
C ILE A 753 13.97 4.48 -39.38
N SER A 754 13.89 3.16 -39.41
CA SER A 754 13.62 2.43 -40.63
C SER A 754 12.11 2.36 -40.88
N ALA A 755 11.65 3.10 -41.88
CA ALA A 755 10.28 3.08 -42.38
C ALA A 755 10.20 2.11 -43.57
N MET A 756 10.01 0.82 -43.29
CA MET A 756 9.96 -0.23 -44.32
C MET A 756 8.56 -0.37 -44.90
N GLN A 757 8.13 0.62 -45.70
CA GLN A 757 6.86 0.54 -46.41
C GLN A 757 6.88 -0.56 -47.50
N GLY A 758 8.07 -0.90 -47.99
CA GLY A 758 8.33 -1.91 -49.00
C GLY A 758 9.08 -3.16 -48.48
N HIS A 759 9.38 -4.09 -49.39
CA HIS A 759 10.05 -5.35 -49.11
C HIS A 759 11.46 -5.16 -48.53
N GLY A 760 11.77 -5.87 -47.45
CA GLY A 760 13.11 -5.96 -46.88
C GLY A 760 13.65 -7.39 -47.06
N ILE A 761 14.73 -7.55 -47.83
CA ILE A 761 15.21 -8.87 -48.24
C ILE A 761 16.70 -9.03 -47.89
N GLY A 762 17.05 -10.14 -47.25
CA GLY A 762 18.43 -10.52 -46.95
C GLY A 762 19.17 -9.44 -46.17
N GLY A 763 20.33 -9.03 -46.68
CA GLY A 763 21.12 -7.93 -46.09
C GLY A 763 20.36 -6.60 -46.02
N GLY A 764 19.39 -6.36 -46.92
CA GLY A 764 18.56 -5.17 -46.90
C GLY A 764 17.53 -5.17 -45.77
N PHE A 765 17.05 -6.36 -45.39
CA PHE A 765 16.25 -6.48 -44.16
C PHE A 765 17.10 -6.23 -42.93
N ALA A 766 18.31 -6.81 -42.88
CA ALA A 766 19.27 -6.59 -41.80
C ALA A 766 19.60 -5.10 -41.64
N LEU A 767 19.87 -4.37 -42.73
CA LEU A 767 20.13 -2.93 -42.72
C LEU A 767 19.07 -2.16 -41.93
N GLY A 768 17.78 -2.33 -42.25
CA GLY A 768 16.76 -1.59 -41.53
C GLY A 768 16.48 -2.14 -40.12
N LEU A 769 16.76 -3.43 -39.84
CA LEU A 769 16.72 -3.96 -38.48
C LEU A 769 17.83 -3.40 -37.57
N PHE A 770 18.93 -2.87 -38.12
CA PHE A 770 19.93 -2.16 -37.34
C PHE A 770 19.52 -0.74 -36.94
N ALA A 771 18.38 -0.24 -37.43
CA ALA A 771 17.82 1.02 -36.98
C ALA A 771 17.32 0.94 -35.52
N ASP A 772 17.29 2.10 -34.86
CA ASP A 772 16.78 2.27 -33.50
C ASP A 772 15.28 1.91 -33.46
N PHE A 773 14.55 2.38 -34.48
CA PHE A 773 13.14 2.09 -34.69
C PHE A 773 12.89 1.40 -36.02
N VAL A 774 11.96 0.46 -36.02
CA VAL A 774 11.53 -0.26 -37.21
C VAL A 774 10.02 -0.15 -37.31
N ILE A 775 9.53 0.26 -38.48
CA ILE A 775 8.10 0.27 -38.83
C ILE A 775 7.94 -0.54 -40.11
N LEU A 776 7.06 -1.54 -40.09
CA LEU A 776 6.86 -2.46 -41.20
C LEU A 776 5.54 -2.20 -41.93
N GLY A 777 5.54 -2.36 -43.25
CA GLY A 777 4.32 -2.45 -44.05
C GLY A 777 3.66 -3.83 -43.97
N ASN A 778 2.34 -3.88 -43.81
CA ASN A 778 1.50 -5.08 -43.73
C ASN A 778 1.66 -5.99 -44.96
N GLU A 779 1.68 -5.38 -46.14
CA GLU A 779 1.64 -6.02 -47.44
C GLU A 779 3.03 -6.48 -47.90
N SER A 780 4.07 -6.01 -47.23
CA SER A 780 5.46 -6.19 -47.62
C SER A 780 6.03 -7.52 -47.14
N VAL A 781 7.01 -8.04 -47.89
CA VAL A 781 7.70 -9.31 -47.64
C VAL A 781 9.03 -9.03 -46.93
N TYR A 782 9.26 -9.78 -45.86
CA TYR A 782 10.49 -9.76 -45.07
C TYR A 782 11.10 -11.16 -45.02
N THR A 783 12.39 -11.28 -45.30
CA THR A 783 13.06 -12.59 -45.33
C THR A 783 14.57 -12.49 -45.14
N ALA A 784 15.14 -13.46 -44.43
CA ALA A 784 16.57 -13.76 -44.42
C ALA A 784 16.87 -14.88 -45.44
N ASN A 785 16.91 -14.52 -46.72
CA ASN A 785 16.91 -15.47 -47.85
C ASN A 785 18.25 -16.21 -48.10
N PHE A 786 19.22 -16.12 -47.20
CA PHE A 786 20.58 -16.70 -47.38
C PHE A 786 20.55 -18.20 -47.69
N MET A 787 19.82 -18.97 -46.88
CA MET A 787 19.72 -20.44 -47.05
C MET A 787 18.93 -20.84 -48.31
N LYS A 788 18.10 -19.94 -48.88
CA LYS A 788 17.45 -20.15 -50.20
C LYS A 788 18.49 -20.25 -51.31
N TYR A 789 19.59 -19.50 -51.20
CA TYR A 789 20.72 -19.56 -52.12
C TYR A 789 21.79 -20.59 -51.73
N GLY A 790 21.67 -21.23 -50.57
CA GLY A 790 22.54 -22.33 -50.14
C GLY A 790 23.77 -21.91 -49.35
N PHE A 791 23.85 -20.66 -48.90
CA PHE A 791 24.93 -20.17 -48.05
C PHE A 791 24.40 -19.65 -46.71
N THR A 792 25.26 -19.67 -45.70
CA THR A 792 24.90 -19.25 -44.33
C THR A 792 24.60 -17.75 -44.24
N PRO A 793 23.84 -17.29 -43.25
CA PRO A 793 23.57 -15.85 -43.05
C PRO A 793 24.82 -15.00 -42.78
N GLY A 794 24.78 -13.74 -43.24
CA GLY A 794 25.81 -12.72 -43.04
C GLY A 794 25.22 -11.34 -42.72
N PHE A 795 26.02 -10.27 -42.82
CA PHE A 795 25.61 -8.88 -42.52
C PHE A 795 25.15 -8.66 -41.06
N GLY A 796 25.61 -9.46 -40.11
CA GLY A 796 25.18 -9.42 -38.71
C GLY A 796 23.78 -9.99 -38.49
N SER A 797 23.20 -10.67 -39.50
CA SER A 797 21.83 -11.18 -39.48
C SER A 797 21.60 -12.18 -38.36
N THR A 798 22.61 -12.99 -37.99
CA THR A 798 22.47 -13.96 -36.90
C THR A 798 22.34 -13.32 -35.53
N LEU A 799 22.82 -12.08 -35.38
CA LEU A 799 22.66 -11.26 -34.18
C LEU A 799 21.37 -10.44 -34.23
N ILE A 800 21.21 -9.60 -35.25
CA ILE A 800 20.19 -8.56 -35.25
C ILE A 800 18.78 -9.13 -35.37
N LEU A 801 18.55 -10.22 -36.14
CA LEU A 801 17.23 -10.84 -36.21
C LEU A 801 16.82 -11.39 -34.85
N ARG A 802 17.75 -11.99 -34.10
CA ARG A 802 17.46 -12.50 -32.75
C ARG A 802 17.15 -11.35 -31.79
N GLU A 803 17.92 -10.27 -31.87
CA GLU A 803 17.75 -9.10 -31.00
C GLU A 803 16.41 -8.40 -31.24
N LYS A 804 15.98 -8.33 -32.50
CA LYS A 804 14.81 -7.58 -32.95
C LYS A 804 13.53 -8.43 -32.99
N LEU A 805 13.59 -9.68 -33.44
CA LEU A 805 12.42 -10.55 -33.63
C LEU A 805 12.23 -11.59 -32.51
N GLY A 806 13.20 -11.74 -31.61
CA GLY A 806 13.22 -12.81 -30.61
C GLY A 806 13.75 -14.14 -31.16
N LEU A 807 14.23 -14.99 -30.25
CA LEU A 807 14.94 -16.22 -30.60
C LEU A 807 14.14 -17.19 -31.51
N PRO A 808 12.87 -17.52 -31.22
CA PRO A 808 12.15 -18.54 -32.00
C PRO A 808 11.91 -18.12 -33.46
N LEU A 809 11.45 -16.88 -33.67
CA LEU A 809 11.15 -16.37 -35.01
C LEU A 809 12.43 -16.14 -35.82
N ALA A 810 13.49 -15.65 -35.18
CA ALA A 810 14.78 -15.48 -35.83
C ALA A 810 15.36 -16.82 -36.31
N GLN A 811 15.36 -17.86 -35.48
CA GLN A 811 15.84 -19.20 -35.87
C GLN A 811 15.02 -19.78 -37.03
N GLU A 812 13.69 -19.70 -36.95
CA GLU A 812 12.80 -20.16 -38.02
C GLU A 812 13.11 -19.43 -39.33
N MET A 813 13.20 -18.10 -39.31
CA MET A 813 13.45 -17.29 -40.50
C MET A 813 14.84 -17.56 -41.09
N LEU A 814 15.89 -17.66 -40.25
CA LEU A 814 17.26 -17.90 -40.67
C LEU A 814 17.47 -19.29 -41.28
N MET A 815 16.82 -20.33 -40.73
CA MET A 815 16.99 -21.71 -41.21
C MET A 815 16.09 -22.01 -42.42
N THR A 816 14.83 -21.58 -42.38
CA THR A 816 13.88 -21.89 -43.47
C THR A 816 14.04 -20.97 -44.67
N ALA A 817 14.62 -19.78 -44.48
CA ALA A 817 14.71 -18.72 -45.50
C ALA A 817 13.36 -18.41 -46.19
N ARG A 818 12.25 -18.64 -45.49
CA ARG A 818 10.91 -18.41 -46.04
C ARG A 818 10.56 -16.92 -46.05
N ASN A 819 9.53 -16.57 -46.83
CA ASN A 819 8.98 -15.23 -46.88
C ASN A 819 7.93 -15.05 -45.78
N TYR A 820 7.96 -13.90 -45.10
CA TYR A 820 6.93 -13.50 -44.15
C TYR A 820 6.29 -12.21 -44.63
N ARG A 821 4.95 -12.13 -44.56
CA ARG A 821 4.26 -10.84 -44.72
C ARG A 821 4.34 -10.05 -43.42
N GLY A 822 4.34 -8.72 -43.49
CA GLY A 822 4.29 -7.86 -42.29
C GLY A 822 3.13 -8.24 -41.36
N ALA A 823 1.94 -8.46 -41.91
CA ALA A 823 0.77 -8.87 -41.15
C ALA A 823 0.96 -10.23 -40.42
N GLU A 824 1.72 -11.15 -41.01
CA GLU A 824 2.06 -12.43 -40.38
C GLU A 824 3.03 -12.23 -39.21
N LEU A 825 4.04 -11.38 -39.40
CA LEU A 825 4.97 -11.04 -38.32
C LEU A 825 4.24 -10.38 -37.14
N ALA A 826 3.28 -9.50 -37.41
CA ALA A 826 2.44 -8.89 -36.37
C ALA A 826 1.69 -9.95 -35.54
N GLN A 827 1.10 -10.96 -36.19
CA GLN A 827 0.43 -12.08 -35.51
C GLN A 827 1.38 -12.95 -34.69
N ARG A 828 2.67 -13.00 -35.05
CA ARG A 828 3.73 -13.69 -34.31
C ARG A 828 4.25 -12.90 -33.11
N GLY A 829 3.71 -11.71 -32.84
CA GLY A 829 4.00 -10.91 -31.65
C GLY A 829 5.31 -10.13 -31.73
N ILE A 830 5.76 -9.74 -32.93
CA ILE A 830 6.92 -8.84 -33.06
C ILE A 830 6.65 -7.51 -32.35
N SER A 831 7.71 -6.89 -31.83
CA SER A 831 7.61 -5.65 -31.05
C SER A 831 7.53 -4.37 -31.88
N PHE A 832 7.44 -4.46 -33.21
CA PHE A 832 7.41 -3.30 -34.12
C PHE A 832 5.98 -2.94 -34.51
N PRO A 833 5.68 -1.65 -34.74
CA PRO A 833 4.48 -1.25 -35.46
C PRO A 833 4.46 -1.86 -36.86
N VAL A 834 3.36 -2.56 -37.19
CA VAL A 834 3.08 -3.06 -38.54
C VAL A 834 1.80 -2.39 -39.03
N LEU A 835 1.91 -1.61 -40.10
CA LEU A 835 0.84 -0.72 -40.58
C LEU A 835 0.57 -0.96 -42.07
N PRO A 836 -0.59 -0.55 -42.61
CA PRO A 836 -0.77 -0.45 -44.05
C PRO A 836 0.36 0.38 -44.68
N ARG A 837 0.87 -0.03 -45.85
CA ARG A 837 2.02 0.64 -46.52
C ARG A 837 1.91 2.16 -46.54
N ALA A 838 0.72 2.69 -46.84
CA ALA A 838 0.47 4.13 -46.95
C ALA A 838 0.68 4.89 -45.63
N GLU A 839 0.58 4.20 -44.49
CA GLU A 839 0.68 4.77 -43.14
C GLU A 839 2.09 4.65 -42.55
N VAL A 840 2.95 3.81 -43.12
CA VAL A 840 4.31 3.57 -42.59
C VAL A 840 5.16 4.84 -42.55
N LEU A 841 5.22 5.58 -43.66
CA LEU A 841 6.01 6.82 -43.73
C LEU A 841 5.39 7.97 -42.92
N PRO A 842 4.06 8.21 -42.97
CA PRO A 842 3.41 9.14 -42.05
C PRO A 842 3.69 8.85 -40.58
N ARG A 843 3.64 7.58 -40.16
CA ARG A 843 3.97 7.17 -38.79
C ARG A 843 5.44 7.43 -38.46
N ALA A 844 6.34 7.17 -39.41
CA ALA A 844 7.77 7.48 -39.22
C ALA A 844 8.03 8.97 -39.04
N TYR A 845 7.31 9.84 -39.76
CA TYR A 845 7.39 11.29 -39.57
C TYR A 845 6.82 11.74 -38.23
N GLU A 846 5.70 11.16 -37.80
CA GLU A 846 5.14 11.43 -36.47
C GLU A 846 6.16 11.07 -35.37
N LEU A 847 6.74 9.87 -35.47
CA LEU A 847 7.82 9.39 -34.62
C LEU A 847 9.04 10.35 -34.66
N ALA A 848 9.46 10.77 -35.84
CA ALA A 848 10.60 11.66 -35.99
C ALA A 848 10.36 13.06 -35.40
N ARG A 849 9.14 13.61 -35.51
CA ARG A 849 8.79 14.90 -34.87
C ARG A 849 8.92 14.83 -33.36
N GLN A 850 8.43 13.75 -32.76
CA GLN A 850 8.52 13.54 -31.31
C GLN A 850 9.98 13.41 -30.85
N LEU A 851 10.83 12.75 -31.63
CA LEU A 851 12.26 12.68 -31.33
C LEU A 851 12.94 14.05 -31.54
N ALA A 852 12.57 14.82 -32.56
CA ALA A 852 13.15 16.12 -32.86
C ALA A 852 12.87 17.18 -31.77
N GLU A 853 11.80 17.02 -30.97
CA GLU A 853 11.54 17.83 -29.77
C GLU A 853 12.63 17.69 -28.71
N LYS A 854 13.37 16.57 -28.69
CA LYS A 854 14.34 16.28 -27.63
C LYS A 854 15.67 16.99 -27.90
N PRO A 855 16.47 17.32 -26.86
CA PRO A 855 17.81 17.86 -27.06
C PRO A 855 18.72 16.85 -27.78
N ARG A 856 19.42 17.28 -28.85
CA ARG A 856 20.29 16.39 -29.67
C ARG A 856 21.31 15.67 -28.80
N HIS A 857 21.99 16.41 -27.93
CA HIS A 857 23.06 15.87 -27.10
C HIS A 857 22.59 14.66 -26.27
N SER A 858 21.41 14.78 -25.67
CA SER A 858 20.80 13.73 -24.85
C SER A 858 20.36 12.53 -25.66
N LEU A 859 19.85 12.74 -26.88
CA LEU A 859 19.57 11.65 -27.81
C LEU A 859 20.84 10.88 -28.18
N VAL A 860 21.96 11.57 -28.40
CA VAL A 860 23.24 10.96 -28.76
C VAL A 860 23.77 10.11 -27.61
N ILE A 861 23.94 10.68 -26.41
CA ILE A 861 24.45 9.93 -25.24
C ILE A 861 23.53 8.76 -24.93
N LEU A 862 22.21 8.97 -24.97
CA LEU A 862 21.27 7.90 -24.70
C LEU A 862 21.40 6.79 -25.74
N LYS A 863 21.46 7.12 -27.03
CA LYS A 863 21.65 6.11 -28.07
C LYS A 863 22.95 5.35 -27.85
N GLU A 864 24.06 6.04 -27.58
CA GLU A 864 25.36 5.42 -27.28
C GLU A 864 25.28 4.42 -26.14
N HIS A 865 24.68 4.80 -25.00
CA HIS A 865 24.44 3.89 -23.89
C HIS A 865 23.57 2.72 -24.32
N LEU A 866 22.49 3.00 -25.04
CA LEU A 866 21.51 1.99 -25.39
C LEU A 866 22.13 0.93 -26.32
N VAL A 867 22.85 1.34 -27.36
CA VAL A 867 23.39 0.39 -28.35
C VAL A 867 24.77 -0.18 -27.97
N ALA A 868 25.32 0.14 -26.79
CA ALA A 868 26.66 -0.24 -26.37
C ALA A 868 26.91 -1.76 -26.42
N ASP A 869 26.04 -2.58 -25.83
CA ASP A 869 26.16 -4.04 -25.84
C ASP A 869 26.10 -4.61 -27.26
N LEU A 870 25.17 -4.10 -28.08
CA LEU A 870 25.02 -4.51 -29.47
C LEU A 870 26.27 -4.17 -30.29
N ARG A 871 26.82 -2.95 -30.13
CA ARG A 871 28.07 -2.52 -30.77
C ARG A 871 29.27 -3.36 -30.30
N GLN A 872 29.32 -3.74 -29.02
CA GLN A 872 30.40 -4.57 -28.48
C GLN A 872 30.34 -6.02 -29.02
N ARG A 873 29.15 -6.61 -29.12
CA ARG A 873 28.97 -8.00 -29.55
C ARG A 873 29.08 -8.19 -31.06
N LEU A 874 28.71 -7.19 -31.85
CA LEU A 874 28.60 -7.30 -33.30
C LEU A 874 29.90 -7.75 -33.98
N PRO A 875 31.10 -7.17 -33.71
CA PRO A 875 32.34 -7.58 -34.38
C PRO A 875 32.63 -9.08 -34.27
N ALA A 876 32.51 -9.64 -33.06
CA ALA A 876 32.74 -11.06 -32.81
C ALA A 876 31.71 -11.98 -33.50
N VAL A 877 30.49 -11.50 -33.74
CA VAL A 877 29.50 -12.24 -34.52
C VAL A 877 29.82 -12.17 -36.02
N ILE A 878 30.23 -11.00 -36.52
CA ILE A 878 30.64 -10.83 -37.92
C ILE A 878 31.81 -11.76 -38.26
N GLU A 879 32.81 -11.88 -37.40
CA GLU A 879 33.92 -12.82 -37.59
C GLU A 879 33.43 -14.26 -37.75
N LYS A 880 32.46 -14.68 -36.93
CA LYS A 880 31.85 -16.02 -37.04
C LYS A 880 31.06 -16.18 -38.34
N GLU A 881 30.31 -15.16 -38.74
CA GLU A 881 29.57 -15.16 -40.01
C GLU A 881 30.50 -15.25 -41.23
N VAL A 882 31.65 -14.55 -41.19
CA VAL A 882 32.70 -14.66 -42.23
C VAL A 882 33.24 -16.09 -42.32
N VAL A 883 33.56 -16.71 -41.19
CA VAL A 883 34.02 -18.12 -41.16
C VAL A 883 32.94 -19.08 -41.67
N MET A 884 31.66 -18.83 -41.39
CA MET A 884 30.55 -19.62 -41.94
C MET A 884 30.41 -19.44 -43.46
N HIS A 885 30.56 -18.20 -43.95
CA HIS A 885 30.56 -17.90 -45.39
C HIS A 885 31.70 -18.60 -46.12
N GLU A 886 32.94 -18.53 -45.61
CA GLU A 886 34.11 -19.21 -46.20
C GLU A 886 33.88 -20.72 -46.36
N LYS A 887 33.07 -21.34 -45.49
CA LYS A 887 32.72 -22.75 -45.58
C LYS A 887 31.60 -23.06 -46.59
N THR A 888 30.73 -22.11 -46.90
CA THR A 888 29.49 -22.38 -47.66
C THR A 888 29.41 -21.70 -49.02
N PHE A 889 30.00 -20.51 -49.20
CA PHE A 889 29.81 -19.71 -50.41
C PHE A 889 30.50 -20.29 -51.66
N HIS A 890 31.56 -21.10 -51.50
CA HIS A 890 32.38 -21.56 -52.62
C HIS A 890 31.85 -22.79 -53.35
N HIS A 891 30.76 -23.40 -52.85
CA HIS A 891 30.16 -24.58 -53.47
C HIS A 891 29.49 -24.25 -54.80
N GLU A 892 29.62 -25.13 -55.79
CA GLU A 892 29.01 -24.95 -57.11
C GLU A 892 27.49 -24.86 -57.04
N GLU A 893 26.87 -25.61 -56.13
CA GLU A 893 25.44 -25.55 -55.86
C GLU A 893 24.97 -24.13 -55.52
N VAL A 894 25.76 -23.39 -54.74
CA VAL A 894 25.43 -21.99 -54.37
C VAL A 894 25.39 -21.10 -55.61
N ARG A 895 26.36 -21.24 -56.53
CA ARG A 895 26.40 -20.46 -57.78
C ARG A 895 25.17 -20.71 -58.64
N GLU A 896 24.80 -21.98 -58.78
CA GLU A 896 23.63 -22.37 -59.57
C GLU A 896 22.32 -21.91 -58.92
N ARG A 897 22.21 -21.98 -57.58
CA ARG A 897 21.06 -21.45 -56.85
C ARG A 897 20.95 -19.93 -56.97
N ILE A 898 22.06 -19.18 -56.92
CA ILE A 898 22.06 -17.73 -57.15
C ILE A 898 21.58 -17.41 -58.57
N LYS A 899 22.11 -18.06 -59.61
CA LYS A 899 21.66 -17.84 -61.00
C LYS A 899 20.18 -18.20 -61.19
N THR A 900 19.73 -19.26 -60.54
CA THR A 900 18.37 -19.79 -60.73
C THR A 900 17.30 -19.00 -59.98
N PHE A 901 17.57 -18.61 -58.73
CA PHE A 901 16.55 -18.07 -57.82
C PHE A 901 16.65 -16.56 -57.58
N PHE A 902 17.73 -15.88 -57.99
CA PHE A 902 17.86 -14.44 -57.77
C PHE A 902 16.76 -13.68 -58.52
N GLY A 903 16.06 -12.80 -57.82
CA GLY A 903 14.95 -12.02 -58.36
C GLY A 903 13.64 -12.79 -58.62
N LYS A 904 13.58 -14.10 -58.31
CA LYS A 904 12.40 -14.98 -58.48
C LYS A 904 11.63 -15.27 -57.20
#